data_AF-A0A2N0ZMX6-F1
#
_entry.id   AF-A0A2N0ZMX6-F1
#
_cell.length_a   1.000
_cell.length_b   1.000
_cell.length_c   1.000
_cell.angle_alpha   90.00
_cell.angle_beta   90.00
_cell.angle_gamma   90.00
#
_symmetry.space_group_name_H-M   'P 1'
#
loop_
_entity.id
_entity.type
_entity.pdbx_description
1 polymer ?
#
loop_
_entity_poly.entity_id
_entity_poly.type
_entity_poly.pdbx_seq_one_letter_code
_entity_poly.pdbx_strand_id
1 'polypeptide(L)'
;MAEIQNHINEIKTAIYGRKVRGSLADGLEAVNKETVETTTLSKSTQKQQEILEKKYNEQIANATDITEIKDFHVSGVTGEVFQTMGKRADAMDVKLSQNMNKVGISYEEFGAALDGETDDTESIRAAHEFANQYGLPVIQRNSIFVLNGEIEVKTDVDLSGSTLITTIQDPAPIEFNRTSYLYSITGEPSVEITDQLDQTEFVKGAVSIPSLSQFNNGSIVIKTLDVDLMRNDSGNMQQVNKSESNAISEDEGTLAYPLTKDYSTSTGFRVLYKPFQEQLTFKMPKVVLKGAKLYSIIKSDRNNVELTNGLIVEKEASPTISPLYTIAEFIESHNVKISNVFCPAIGRNYLSGQNGLGYLFLFTRSSKIHVDRVSQLYGWSGINGNWFRDMIITNSNVLSISGHANAYDLTMRDCTIYKSITIHGGGILDVDNCVFLGKNSPVAITTRTDYASEFEGLIRVRNCTSIHSLYLVQIHTVDYNCGRKVYLPDVEISNCHMKNPDHQGTYLFTWRGFTGDYDATLPNIKINDYSTGVKDARHKTLYLPEKISNQALSGAINIEVNGAKIPNTTFDSNLFDSNLANIQLPHIANNNVEINLKIRNSLANFSLFGTSNINIKCDDCDIYAIRTGTKDATSVTQNGDLLNIEINNSVIHRGFCDFQAYGAANRINLSIVSSKYLKYFDRNGETDGTVGSFLVDLIKYARNNKAEPTSILPSTGSGKLFNYTNDSYWKQSTDTGVYKMNLSNVMDNAQMEYYKFDGVNAISIGYTKINSSIAAYGKLRIATLPEGYRPKTRISLPLTADNGKFTALLEILSTGEVNLYSRQGEEIPGGSSFYAYGTYI
;
A
#
# COMPACT_ATOMS: atom_id res chain seq x y z
N MET A 1 30.20 23.78 -45.97
CA MET A 1 29.61 24.05 -47.31
C MET A 1 29.14 22.83 -48.10
N ALA A 2 29.92 21.76 -48.34
CA ALA A 2 29.46 20.60 -49.14
C ALA A 2 28.27 19.83 -48.51
N GLU A 3 28.21 19.79 -47.17
CA GLU A 3 27.13 19.15 -46.39
C GLU A 3 25.81 19.94 -46.46
N ILE A 4 25.87 21.28 -46.35
CA ILE A 4 24.68 22.17 -46.42
C ILE A 4 23.99 22.08 -47.79
N GLN A 5 24.78 21.93 -48.87
CA GLN A 5 24.23 21.84 -50.22
C GLN A 5 23.33 20.60 -50.40
N ASN A 6 23.61 19.50 -49.70
CA ASN A 6 22.77 18.30 -49.73
C ASN A 6 21.44 18.54 -49.03
N HIS A 7 21.45 19.14 -47.84
CA HIS A 7 20.22 19.47 -47.10
C HIS A 7 19.34 20.49 -47.85
N ILE A 8 19.94 21.48 -48.53
CA ILE A 8 19.19 22.42 -49.38
C ILE A 8 18.49 21.69 -50.54
N ASN A 9 19.15 20.69 -51.14
CA ASN A 9 18.57 19.91 -52.23
C ASN A 9 17.43 18.97 -51.73
N GLU A 10 17.55 18.43 -50.52
CA GLU A 10 16.50 17.64 -49.87
C GLU A 10 15.27 18.48 -49.54
N ILE A 11 15.46 19.72 -49.04
CA ILE A 11 14.35 20.66 -48.81
C ILE A 11 13.62 20.99 -50.12
N LYS A 12 14.37 21.23 -51.21
CA LYS A 12 13.81 21.59 -52.53
C LYS A 12 13.05 20.45 -53.22
N THR A 13 13.33 19.19 -52.87
CA THR A 13 12.72 18.00 -53.48
C THR A 13 11.66 17.35 -52.60
N ALA A 14 11.52 17.80 -51.35
CA ALA A 14 10.52 17.30 -50.41
C ALA A 14 9.09 17.73 -50.83
N ILE A 15 8.18 16.75 -50.93
CA ILE A 15 6.89 16.95 -51.61
C ILE A 15 5.78 17.44 -50.64
N TYR A 16 5.66 16.94 -49.38
CA TYR A 16 4.71 17.50 -48.38
C TYR A 16 5.07 17.28 -46.89
N GLY A 17 4.66 18.24 -46.05
CA GLY A 17 4.34 18.10 -44.63
C GLY A 17 5.49 17.70 -43.70
N ARG A 18 5.58 16.41 -43.38
CA ARG A 18 6.54 15.89 -42.39
C ARG A 18 7.99 15.89 -42.93
N LYS A 19 8.18 15.56 -44.21
CA LYS A 19 9.50 15.56 -44.83
C LYS A 19 10.06 16.98 -44.99
N VAL A 20 9.20 17.94 -45.36
CA VAL A 20 9.60 19.35 -45.50
C VAL A 20 10.05 19.93 -44.15
N ARG A 21 9.30 19.66 -43.07
CA ARG A 21 9.68 20.13 -41.72
C ARG A 21 10.94 19.45 -41.18
N GLY A 22 11.11 18.15 -41.43
CA GLY A 22 12.33 17.43 -41.05
C GLY A 22 13.56 17.99 -41.75
N SER A 23 13.52 18.06 -43.08
CA SER A 23 14.65 18.60 -43.85
C SER A 23 14.93 20.07 -43.56
N LEU A 24 13.92 20.88 -43.23
CA LEU A 24 14.11 22.26 -42.76
C LEU A 24 14.79 22.31 -41.39
N ALA A 25 14.40 21.47 -40.44
CA ALA A 25 15.02 21.41 -39.11
C ALA A 25 16.49 20.98 -39.21
N ASP A 26 16.75 19.89 -39.94
CA ASP A 26 18.10 19.36 -40.13
C ASP A 26 18.99 20.37 -40.88
N GLY A 27 18.44 21.05 -41.89
CA GLY A 27 19.13 22.12 -42.59
C GLY A 27 19.42 23.35 -41.72
N LEU A 28 18.48 23.75 -40.86
CA LEU A 28 18.67 24.87 -39.94
C LEU A 28 19.73 24.55 -38.89
N GLU A 29 19.74 23.33 -38.36
CA GLU A 29 20.73 22.85 -37.40
C GLU A 29 22.13 22.79 -38.03
N ALA A 30 22.26 22.28 -39.25
CA ALA A 30 23.51 22.26 -39.98
C ALA A 30 24.05 23.69 -40.26
N VAL A 31 23.18 24.63 -40.64
CA VAL A 31 23.56 26.04 -40.84
C VAL A 31 23.96 26.69 -39.51
N ASN A 32 23.22 26.44 -38.44
CA ASN A 32 23.50 27.02 -37.13
C ASN A 32 24.83 26.49 -36.59
N LYS A 33 25.11 25.20 -36.77
CA LYS A 33 26.39 24.57 -36.44
C LYS A 33 27.54 25.17 -37.25
N GLU A 34 27.42 25.28 -38.57
CA GLU A 34 28.47 25.90 -39.40
C GLU A 34 28.64 27.40 -39.07
N THR A 35 27.57 28.10 -38.68
CA THR A 35 27.62 29.51 -38.24
C THR A 35 28.31 29.66 -36.87
N VAL A 36 28.02 28.78 -35.91
CA VAL A 36 28.68 28.74 -34.60
C VAL A 36 30.15 28.38 -34.77
N GLU A 37 30.48 27.38 -35.58
CA GLU A 37 31.86 27.00 -35.90
C GLU A 37 32.61 28.15 -36.60
N THR A 38 31.98 28.82 -37.57
CA THR A 38 32.59 29.97 -38.28
C THR A 38 32.75 31.18 -37.36
N THR A 39 31.77 31.46 -36.49
CA THR A 39 31.85 32.56 -35.52
C THR A 39 32.93 32.28 -34.48
N THR A 40 33.06 31.03 -34.05
CA THR A 40 34.10 30.58 -33.12
C THR A 40 35.48 30.67 -33.78
N LEU A 41 35.60 30.22 -35.03
CA LEU A 41 36.84 30.33 -35.81
C LEU A 41 37.21 31.79 -36.08
N SER A 42 36.24 32.66 -36.38
CA SER A 42 36.48 34.09 -36.60
C SER A 42 36.92 34.80 -35.32
N LYS A 43 36.26 34.54 -34.17
CA LYS A 43 36.66 35.09 -32.87
C LYS A 43 38.04 34.55 -32.44
N SER A 44 38.30 33.28 -32.70
CA SER A 44 39.61 32.65 -32.47
C SER A 44 40.69 33.28 -33.36
N THR A 45 40.41 33.50 -34.63
CA THR A 45 41.35 34.12 -35.59
C THR A 45 41.62 35.57 -35.22
N GLN A 46 40.60 36.35 -34.86
CA GLN A 46 40.77 37.73 -34.40
C GLN A 46 41.62 37.81 -33.13
N LYS A 47 41.35 36.93 -32.14
CA LYS A 47 42.16 36.81 -30.93
C LYS A 47 43.60 36.37 -31.24
N GLN A 48 43.80 35.43 -32.16
CA GLN A 48 45.12 35.00 -32.61
C GLN A 48 45.89 36.12 -33.33
N GLN A 49 45.19 36.97 -34.09
CA GLN A 49 45.77 38.10 -34.82
C GLN A 49 46.18 39.23 -33.87
N GLU A 50 45.35 39.56 -32.87
CA GLU A 50 45.71 40.49 -31.78
C GLU A 50 46.90 39.97 -30.94
N ILE A 51 46.97 38.65 -30.70
CA ILE A 51 48.09 38.01 -30.01
C ILE A 51 49.35 38.02 -30.88
N LEU A 52 49.24 37.81 -32.20
CA LEU A 52 50.35 37.89 -33.15
C LEU A 52 50.91 39.31 -33.25
N GLU A 53 50.08 40.34 -33.32
CA GLU A 53 50.52 41.74 -33.32
C GLU A 53 51.21 42.13 -32.00
N LYS A 54 50.69 41.68 -30.86
CA LYS A 54 51.36 41.87 -29.56
C LYS A 54 52.71 41.15 -29.49
N LYS A 55 52.78 39.88 -29.94
CA LYS A 55 54.04 39.11 -29.99
C LYS A 55 55.06 39.71 -30.95
N TYR A 56 54.62 40.21 -32.11
CA TYR A 56 55.47 40.89 -33.08
C TYR A 56 56.03 42.19 -32.52
N ASN A 57 55.20 43.00 -31.86
CA ASN A 57 55.62 44.24 -31.20
C ASN A 57 56.61 43.97 -30.04
N GLU A 58 56.43 42.89 -29.26
CA GLU A 58 57.39 42.48 -28.22
C GLU A 58 58.70 41.91 -28.79
N GLN A 59 58.64 41.17 -29.89
CA GLN A 59 59.83 40.63 -30.57
C GLN A 59 60.72 41.72 -31.19
N ILE A 60 60.13 42.84 -31.64
CA ILE A 60 60.87 44.01 -32.13
C ILE A 60 61.39 44.87 -30.96
N ALA A 61 60.73 44.81 -29.81
CA ALA A 61 60.99 45.73 -28.72
C ALA A 61 62.34 45.52 -28.01
N ASN A 62 62.96 44.32 -28.00
CA ASN A 62 64.31 44.07 -27.46
C ASN A 62 64.81 42.60 -27.66
N ALA A 63 65.06 42.15 -28.89
CA ALA A 63 65.62 40.81 -29.13
C ALA A 63 67.13 40.84 -29.43
N THR A 64 67.97 40.43 -28.47
CA THR A 64 69.44 40.29 -28.65
C THR A 64 70.03 38.92 -28.31
N ASP A 65 69.24 37.88 -28.03
CA ASP A 65 69.78 36.51 -28.00
C ASP A 65 68.76 35.45 -28.42
N ILE A 66 69.14 34.58 -29.37
CA ILE A 66 68.24 33.70 -30.16
C ILE A 66 68.44 32.22 -29.75
N THR A 67 69.35 31.95 -28.82
CA THR A 67 69.82 30.58 -28.55
C THR A 67 68.93 29.83 -27.56
N GLU A 68 68.53 30.48 -26.45
CA GLU A 68 67.68 29.88 -25.39
C GLU A 68 66.23 29.64 -25.87
N ILE A 69 65.73 30.51 -26.76
CA ILE A 69 64.37 30.42 -27.34
C ILE A 69 64.22 29.19 -28.24
N LYS A 70 65.26 28.82 -28.99
CA LYS A 70 65.25 27.62 -29.84
C LYS A 70 65.31 26.34 -29.02
N ASP A 71 65.97 26.35 -27.87
CA ASP A 71 66.00 25.21 -26.96
C ASP A 71 64.59 24.95 -26.38
N PHE A 72 63.86 26.01 -26.00
CA PHE A 72 62.49 25.87 -25.52
C PHE A 72 61.52 25.31 -26.57
N HIS A 73 61.82 25.35 -27.86
CA HIS A 73 60.95 24.71 -28.87
C HIS A 73 60.97 23.19 -28.77
N VAL A 74 61.99 22.60 -28.14
CA VAL A 74 62.12 21.15 -28.01
C VAL A 74 61.67 20.74 -26.62
N SER A 75 60.74 19.78 -26.55
CA SER A 75 60.36 19.17 -25.27
C SER A 75 61.52 18.34 -24.74
N GLY A 76 62.11 18.76 -23.62
CA GLY A 76 63.13 17.97 -22.91
C GLY A 76 62.65 16.61 -22.37
N VAL A 77 61.33 16.37 -22.38
CA VAL A 77 60.72 15.11 -21.91
C VAL A 77 60.36 14.18 -23.06
N THR A 78 59.81 14.71 -24.15
CA THR A 78 59.28 13.90 -25.26
C THR A 78 60.12 13.99 -26.53
N GLY A 79 61.09 14.91 -26.60
CA GLY A 79 61.89 15.19 -27.80
C GLY A 79 61.13 15.87 -28.94
N GLU A 80 59.84 16.16 -28.74
CA GLU A 80 58.97 16.76 -29.74
C GLU A 80 59.34 18.24 -29.97
N VAL A 81 59.44 18.65 -31.24
CA VAL A 81 59.82 20.02 -31.63
C VAL A 81 58.57 20.79 -32.04
N PHE A 82 58.31 21.88 -31.32
CA PHE A 82 57.18 22.78 -31.55
C PHE A 82 57.63 23.98 -32.39
N GLN A 83 56.80 24.40 -33.35
CA GLN A 83 57.13 25.53 -34.23
C GLN A 83 57.32 26.85 -33.49
N THR A 84 56.67 27.03 -32.34
CA THR A 84 56.78 28.22 -31.50
C THR A 84 56.70 27.83 -30.03
N MET A 85 57.29 28.65 -29.16
CA MET A 85 57.14 28.51 -27.70
C MET A 85 55.67 28.49 -27.27
N GLY A 86 54.81 29.28 -27.93
CA GLY A 86 53.37 29.32 -27.65
C GLY A 86 52.69 27.96 -27.90
N LYS A 87 52.99 27.28 -29.01
CA LYS A 87 52.41 25.96 -29.29
C LYS A 87 52.89 24.90 -28.29
N ARG A 88 54.13 25.01 -27.80
CA ARG A 88 54.62 24.12 -26.73
C ARG A 88 53.91 24.42 -25.41
N ALA A 89 53.73 25.69 -25.05
CA ALA A 89 52.98 26.10 -23.86
C ALA A 89 51.52 25.64 -23.94
N ASP A 90 50.83 25.83 -25.06
CA ASP A 90 49.46 25.34 -25.28
C ASP A 90 49.39 23.81 -25.17
N ALA A 91 50.37 23.08 -25.71
CA ALA A 91 50.45 21.63 -25.58
C ALA A 91 50.74 21.17 -24.14
N MET A 92 51.54 21.94 -23.39
CA MET A 92 51.76 21.74 -21.95
C MET A 92 50.48 22.01 -21.17
N ASP A 93 49.75 23.10 -21.45
CA ASP A 93 48.47 23.45 -20.81
C ASP A 93 47.37 22.44 -21.12
N VAL A 94 47.32 21.92 -22.35
CA VAL A 94 46.40 20.82 -22.74
C VAL A 94 46.76 19.54 -21.99
N LYS A 95 48.04 19.18 -21.87
CA LYS A 95 48.46 18.00 -21.09
C LYS A 95 48.23 18.19 -19.59
N LEU A 96 48.45 19.40 -19.07
CA LEU A 96 48.23 19.73 -17.67
C LEU A 96 46.74 19.69 -17.33
N SER A 97 45.88 20.31 -18.14
CA SER A 97 44.41 20.24 -17.97
C SER A 97 43.86 18.83 -18.13
N GLN A 98 44.37 18.04 -19.09
CA GLN A 98 44.00 16.62 -19.25
C GLN A 98 44.48 15.74 -18.09
N ASN A 99 45.56 16.13 -17.39
CA ASN A 99 46.08 15.41 -16.23
C ASN A 99 45.44 15.89 -14.91
N MET A 100 45.07 17.16 -14.77
CA MET A 100 44.41 17.69 -13.55
C MET A 100 43.03 17.07 -13.30
N ASN A 101 42.27 16.76 -14.36
CA ASN A 101 41.01 16.00 -14.22
C ASN A 101 41.24 14.50 -13.97
N LYS A 102 42.48 14.00 -14.06
CA LYS A 102 42.86 12.60 -13.80
C LYS A 102 43.64 12.41 -12.49
N VAL A 103 44.17 13.47 -11.91
CA VAL A 103 44.92 13.48 -10.66
C VAL A 103 44.12 14.31 -9.67
N GLY A 104 43.14 13.68 -9.02
CA GLY A 104 42.54 14.28 -7.83
C GLY A 104 43.59 14.43 -6.75
N ILE A 105 43.34 15.34 -5.81
CA ILE A 105 44.25 15.55 -4.69
C ILE A 105 44.01 14.52 -3.58
N SER A 106 45.05 14.21 -2.82
CA SER A 106 44.99 13.26 -1.69
C SER A 106 45.21 13.98 -0.36
N TYR A 107 44.86 13.33 0.74
CA TYR A 107 45.13 13.87 2.08
C TYR A 107 46.63 13.89 2.41
N GLU A 108 47.41 12.94 1.87
CA GLU A 108 48.85 12.84 2.08
C GLU A 108 49.62 14.05 1.51
N GLU A 109 49.18 14.58 0.36
CA GLU A 109 49.74 15.79 -0.26
C GLU A 109 49.62 17.03 0.64
N PHE A 110 48.69 17.00 1.59
CA PHE A 110 48.45 18.06 2.57
C PHE A 110 48.98 17.69 3.97
N GLY A 111 49.80 16.64 4.07
CA GLY A 111 50.51 16.25 5.29
C GLY A 111 49.67 15.40 6.26
N ALA A 112 48.65 14.69 5.81
CA ALA A 112 47.97 13.69 6.64
C ALA A 112 48.92 12.51 6.93
N ALA A 113 48.91 12.00 8.16
CA ALA A 113 49.71 10.86 8.58
C ALA A 113 49.13 9.53 8.11
N LEU A 114 47.79 9.43 8.04
CA LEU A 114 47.08 8.25 7.52
C LEU A 114 47.45 6.93 8.24
N ASP A 115 47.77 7.02 9.52
CA ASP A 115 48.16 5.90 10.39
C ASP A 115 46.98 5.33 11.18
N GLY A 116 45.83 6.02 11.19
CA GLY A 116 44.64 5.65 11.97
C GLY A 116 44.74 5.98 13.47
N GLU A 117 45.76 6.72 13.89
CA GLU A 117 46.01 7.14 15.26
C GLU A 117 46.11 8.66 15.39
N THR A 118 46.89 9.29 14.50
CA THR A 118 47.08 10.74 14.41
C THR A 118 45.81 11.40 13.88
N ASP A 119 45.40 12.51 14.49
CA ASP A 119 44.24 13.28 14.02
C ASP A 119 44.58 14.02 12.72
N ASP A 120 44.06 13.53 11.60
CA ASP A 120 44.32 14.06 10.26
C ASP A 120 43.40 15.23 9.88
N THR A 121 42.54 15.70 10.79
CA THR A 121 41.46 16.66 10.49
C THR A 121 41.93 17.91 9.76
N GLU A 122 43.03 18.54 10.18
CA GLU A 122 43.51 19.78 9.57
C GLU A 122 44.11 19.57 8.17
N SER A 123 44.81 18.46 7.96
CA SER A 123 45.33 18.09 6.63
C SER A 123 44.20 17.74 5.66
N ILE A 124 43.16 17.05 6.16
CA ILE A 124 41.95 16.75 5.39
C ILE A 124 41.22 18.06 5.04
N ARG A 125 41.08 18.98 5.99
CA ARG A 125 40.47 20.30 5.76
C ARG A 125 41.20 21.06 4.68
N ALA A 126 42.53 21.16 4.76
CA ALA A 126 43.34 21.86 3.78
C ALA A 126 43.21 21.25 2.38
N ALA A 127 43.16 19.92 2.27
CA ALA A 127 42.90 19.25 1.00
C ALA A 127 41.54 19.66 0.42
N HIS A 128 40.46 19.52 1.19
CA HIS A 128 39.12 19.88 0.71
C HIS A 128 38.97 21.37 0.39
N GLU A 129 39.57 22.28 1.16
CA GLU A 129 39.59 23.71 0.86
C GLU A 129 40.26 24.00 -0.49
N PHE A 130 41.40 23.35 -0.75
CA PHE A 130 42.09 23.46 -2.03
C PHE A 130 41.24 22.87 -3.17
N ALA A 131 40.69 21.67 -3.00
CA ALA A 131 39.81 21.03 -3.99
C ALA A 131 38.60 21.92 -4.32
N ASN A 132 37.92 22.45 -3.30
CA ASN A 132 36.77 23.32 -3.44
C ASN A 132 37.12 24.62 -4.18
N GLN A 133 38.29 25.20 -3.91
CA GLN A 133 38.74 26.42 -4.57
C GLN A 133 39.03 26.21 -6.06
N TYR A 134 39.63 25.07 -6.43
CA TYR A 134 40.09 24.81 -7.78
C TYR A 134 39.18 23.87 -8.59
N GLY A 135 38.08 23.40 -8.03
CA GLY A 135 37.16 22.47 -8.67
C GLY A 135 37.78 21.09 -8.91
N LEU A 136 38.69 20.65 -8.05
CA LEU A 136 39.39 19.37 -8.19
C LEU A 136 38.73 18.28 -7.33
N PRO A 137 38.69 17.02 -7.79
CA PRO A 137 38.20 15.92 -6.97
C PRO A 137 39.20 15.57 -5.87
N VAL A 138 38.69 15.10 -4.73
CA VAL A 138 39.49 14.52 -3.64
C VAL A 138 39.50 13.00 -3.76
N ILE A 139 40.67 12.39 -3.89
CA ILE A 139 40.84 10.94 -4.06
C ILE A 139 41.79 10.41 -2.99
N GLN A 140 41.24 9.75 -1.98
CA GLN A 140 42.02 9.06 -0.94
C GLN A 140 41.55 7.61 -0.78
N ARG A 141 42.22 6.68 -1.46
CA ARG A 141 41.84 5.26 -1.49
C ARG A 141 42.75 4.41 -0.60
N ASN A 142 42.18 3.35 -0.03
CA ASN A 142 42.91 2.31 0.72
C ASN A 142 43.77 2.85 1.88
N SER A 143 43.32 3.89 2.56
CA SER A 143 44.04 4.50 3.70
C SER A 143 43.24 4.39 4.99
N ILE A 144 43.90 4.54 6.14
CA ILE A 144 43.23 4.61 7.44
C ILE A 144 43.50 6.01 8.00
N PHE A 145 42.48 6.77 8.33
CA PHE A 145 42.66 8.15 8.80
C PHE A 145 41.70 8.49 9.93
N VAL A 146 42.10 9.43 10.78
CA VAL A 146 41.24 9.93 11.85
C VAL A 146 40.63 11.26 11.45
N LEU A 147 39.32 11.40 11.64
CA LEU A 147 38.60 12.66 11.41
C LEU A 147 37.72 12.99 12.62
N ASN A 148 38.03 14.11 13.28
CA ASN A 148 37.31 14.62 14.45
C ASN A 148 36.81 16.07 14.28
N GLY A 149 36.71 16.55 13.04
CA GLY A 149 36.12 17.85 12.72
C GLY A 149 35.32 17.82 11.42
N GLU A 150 34.51 18.86 11.24
CA GLU A 150 33.65 19.02 10.06
C GLU A 150 34.44 19.51 8.85
N ILE A 151 34.20 18.94 7.67
CA ILE A 151 34.86 19.25 6.41
C ILE A 151 33.81 19.70 5.38
N GLU A 152 34.01 20.88 4.78
CA GLU A 152 33.15 21.35 3.69
C GLU A 152 33.54 20.67 2.36
N VAL A 153 32.55 20.18 1.61
CA VAL A 153 32.74 19.44 0.36
C VAL A 153 31.91 20.06 -0.76
N LYS A 154 32.56 20.48 -1.86
CA LYS A 154 31.91 21.06 -3.05
C LYS A 154 32.26 20.33 -4.36
N THR A 155 33.19 19.39 -4.31
CA THR A 155 33.66 18.60 -5.45
C THR A 155 33.52 17.09 -5.21
N ASP A 156 33.77 16.29 -6.23
CA ASP A 156 33.72 14.83 -6.14
C ASP A 156 34.73 14.28 -5.13
N VAL A 157 34.31 13.24 -4.39
CA VAL A 157 35.11 12.61 -3.35
C VAL A 157 35.14 11.09 -3.56
N ASP A 158 36.32 10.50 -3.58
CA ASP A 158 36.52 9.06 -3.67
C ASP A 158 37.37 8.54 -2.50
N LEU A 159 36.67 7.99 -1.49
CA LEU A 159 37.29 7.36 -0.30
C LEU A 159 37.23 5.84 -0.34
N SER A 160 37.10 5.26 -1.54
CA SER A 160 36.90 3.82 -1.71
C SER A 160 38.07 3.01 -1.11
N GLY A 161 37.73 1.97 -0.35
CA GLY A 161 38.70 1.10 0.31
C GLY A 161 39.34 1.68 1.58
N SER A 162 39.09 2.96 1.89
CA SER A 162 39.63 3.61 3.08
C SER A 162 38.77 3.31 4.33
N THR A 163 39.38 3.51 5.50
CA THR A 163 38.74 3.46 6.82
C THR A 163 38.89 4.80 7.52
N LEU A 164 37.77 5.47 7.78
CA LEU A 164 37.68 6.65 8.63
C LEU A 164 37.43 6.20 10.07
N ILE A 165 38.22 6.69 11.02
CA ILE A 165 37.99 6.51 12.46
C ILE A 165 37.59 7.87 13.06
N THR A 166 36.51 7.88 13.84
CA THR A 166 36.11 9.10 14.57
C THR A 166 35.87 8.78 16.04
N THR A 167 36.21 9.74 16.89
CA THR A 167 36.07 9.69 18.36
C THR A 167 35.34 10.89 18.93
N ILE A 168 34.76 11.75 18.07
CA ILE A 168 34.04 12.98 18.43
C ILE A 168 33.11 12.74 19.62
N GLN A 169 33.14 13.65 20.60
CA GLN A 169 32.24 13.66 21.74
C GLN A 169 31.40 14.93 21.72
N ASP A 170 30.29 14.93 20.98
CA ASP A 170 29.33 16.03 21.05
C ASP A 170 28.79 16.15 22.49
N PRO A 171 28.82 17.36 23.08
CA PRO A 171 28.42 17.57 24.47
C PRO A 171 26.90 17.49 24.69
N ALA A 172 26.09 17.55 23.62
CA ALA A 172 24.64 17.53 23.75
C ALA A 172 24.18 16.20 24.38
N PRO A 173 23.32 16.25 25.41
CA PRO A 173 22.91 15.06 26.15
C PRO A 173 21.98 14.14 25.35
N ILE A 174 21.32 14.69 24.32
CA ILE A 174 20.29 14.01 23.54
C ILE A 174 20.70 14.04 22.06
N GLU A 175 20.53 12.93 21.34
CA GLU A 175 21.06 12.76 19.98
C GLU A 175 20.60 13.83 18.98
N PHE A 176 19.31 14.21 19.00
CA PHE A 176 18.78 15.20 18.04
C PHE A 176 19.22 16.64 18.30
N ASN A 177 19.83 16.92 19.47
CA ASN A 177 20.38 18.24 19.82
C ASN A 177 21.88 18.36 19.49
N ARG A 178 22.51 17.28 19.04
CA ARG A 178 23.91 17.30 18.62
C ARG A 178 24.08 18.18 17.38
N THR A 179 25.29 18.69 17.17
CA THR A 179 25.61 19.57 16.04
C THR A 179 26.92 19.17 15.34
N SER A 180 27.56 18.08 15.76
CA SER A 180 28.80 17.61 15.16
C SER A 180 28.54 16.82 13.87
N TYR A 181 29.16 17.25 12.77
CA TYR A 181 29.17 16.61 11.45
C TYR A 181 30.60 16.23 11.05
N LEU A 182 30.76 15.23 10.18
CA LEU A 182 32.08 14.92 9.58
C LEU A 182 32.25 15.60 8.21
N TYR A 183 31.26 15.47 7.33
CA TYR A 183 31.27 16.09 6.00
C TYR A 183 30.00 16.90 5.77
N SER A 184 30.16 18.11 5.27
CA SER A 184 29.09 19.00 4.84
C SER A 184 29.19 19.23 3.35
N ILE A 185 28.33 18.55 2.58
CA ILE A 185 28.24 18.70 1.12
C ILE A 185 27.37 19.92 0.81
N THR A 186 28.01 21.00 0.38
CA THR A 186 27.34 22.29 0.20
C THR A 186 27.13 22.64 -1.27
N GLY A 187 25.96 23.23 -1.56
CA GLY A 187 25.60 23.74 -2.88
C GLY A 187 25.68 25.25 -3.00
N GLU A 188 25.23 25.76 -4.15
CA GLU A 188 24.90 27.20 -4.23
C GLU A 188 23.80 27.55 -3.22
N PRO A 189 23.88 28.73 -2.59
CA PRO A 189 22.86 29.17 -1.64
C PRO A 189 21.50 29.32 -2.33
N SER A 190 20.43 28.98 -1.63
CA SER A 190 19.07 29.27 -2.09
C SER A 190 18.83 30.78 -2.16
N VAL A 191 18.18 31.24 -3.23
CA VAL A 191 17.77 32.64 -3.43
C VAL A 191 16.26 32.74 -3.21
N GLU A 192 15.81 33.74 -2.46
CA GLU A 192 14.39 34.01 -2.33
C GLU A 192 13.88 34.77 -3.56
N ILE A 193 12.86 34.22 -4.22
CA ILE A 193 12.31 34.75 -5.47
C ILE A 193 10.85 35.21 -5.33
N THR A 194 10.32 35.25 -4.11
CA THR A 194 8.91 35.55 -3.78
C THR A 194 8.36 36.77 -4.52
N ASP A 195 9.09 37.89 -4.51
CA ASP A 195 8.64 39.17 -5.10
C ASP A 195 8.56 39.16 -6.64
N GLN A 196 9.07 38.10 -7.29
CA GLN A 196 9.06 37.91 -8.74
C GLN A 196 7.90 37.02 -9.20
N LEU A 197 7.10 36.50 -8.27
CA LEU A 197 6.05 35.51 -8.51
C LEU A 197 4.66 36.08 -8.29
N ASP A 198 3.69 35.57 -9.05
CA ASP A 198 2.28 35.78 -8.74
C ASP A 198 1.81 34.68 -7.80
N GLN A 199 1.65 35.02 -6.52
CA GLN A 199 1.20 34.07 -5.50
C GLN A 199 -0.15 33.42 -5.86
N THR A 200 -1.03 34.12 -6.59
CA THR A 200 -2.37 33.60 -6.92
C THR A 200 -2.32 32.37 -7.83
N GLU A 201 -1.19 32.11 -8.50
CA GLU A 201 -0.96 30.92 -9.32
C GLU A 201 -0.71 29.66 -8.48
N PHE A 202 -0.33 29.79 -7.21
CA PHE A 202 0.05 28.67 -6.34
C PHE A 202 -1.17 27.99 -5.67
N VAL A 203 -2.07 27.49 -6.50
CA VAL A 203 -3.32 26.80 -6.11
C VAL A 203 -3.04 25.29 -5.95
N LYS A 204 -3.76 24.61 -5.05
CA LYS A 204 -3.60 23.15 -4.87
C LYS A 204 -3.82 22.42 -6.21
N GLY A 205 -2.91 21.50 -6.54
CA GLY A 205 -2.95 20.72 -7.77
C GLY A 205 -2.34 21.42 -9.00
N ALA A 206 -1.94 22.69 -8.89
CA ALA A 206 -1.30 23.39 -10.00
C ALA A 206 0.06 22.75 -10.34
N VAL A 207 0.28 22.58 -11.64
CA VAL A 207 1.55 22.09 -12.22
C VAL A 207 2.19 23.18 -13.08
N SER A 208 1.39 24.01 -13.75
CA SER A 208 1.86 25.16 -14.53
C SER A 208 1.78 26.43 -13.68
N ILE A 209 2.90 27.12 -13.48
CA ILE A 209 2.99 28.37 -12.73
C ILE A 209 3.66 29.41 -13.66
N PRO A 210 2.89 30.20 -14.44
CA PRO A 210 3.44 31.09 -15.47
C PRO A 210 4.54 32.03 -14.97
N SER A 211 4.43 32.56 -13.75
CA SER A 211 5.46 33.44 -13.16
C SER A 211 6.81 32.75 -12.88
N LEU A 212 6.87 31.41 -12.91
CA LEU A 212 8.13 30.66 -12.84
C LEU A 212 8.85 30.52 -14.20
N SER A 213 8.22 30.86 -15.32
CA SER A 213 8.81 30.70 -16.67
C SER A 213 10.10 31.50 -16.90
N GLN A 214 10.32 32.55 -16.11
CA GLN A 214 11.53 33.37 -16.16
C GLN A 214 12.77 32.72 -15.50
N PHE A 215 12.59 31.61 -14.77
CA PHE A 215 13.67 30.92 -14.07
C PHE A 215 14.12 29.67 -14.81
N ASN A 216 15.43 29.42 -14.80
CA ASN A 216 16.00 28.17 -15.29
C ASN A 216 15.59 26.98 -14.41
N ASN A 217 15.81 25.77 -14.91
CA ASN A 217 15.65 24.55 -14.14
C ASN A 217 16.37 24.59 -12.78
N GLY A 218 15.67 24.17 -11.74
CA GLY A 218 16.16 24.24 -10.37
C GLY A 218 15.14 23.71 -9.37
N SER A 219 15.58 23.49 -8.15
CA SER A 219 14.67 23.13 -7.06
C SER A 219 14.02 24.38 -6.47
N ILE A 220 12.80 24.22 -5.99
CA ILE A 220 12.10 25.23 -5.20
C ILE A 220 11.62 24.66 -3.88
N VAL A 221 11.59 25.52 -2.86
CA VAL A 221 11.02 25.21 -1.55
C VAL A 221 10.05 26.31 -1.18
N ILE A 222 8.80 25.92 -0.93
CA ILE A 222 7.73 26.82 -0.50
C ILE A 222 7.62 26.75 1.02
N LYS A 223 7.56 27.91 1.68
CA LYS A 223 7.39 28.05 3.13
C LYS A 223 6.30 29.09 3.41
N THR A 224 5.54 28.88 4.48
CA THR A 224 4.52 29.83 4.97
C THR A 224 4.54 29.95 6.49
N LEU A 225 3.83 30.95 7.01
CA LEU A 225 3.47 31.03 8.44
C LEU A 225 2.14 30.34 8.73
N ASP A 226 1.32 30.06 7.71
CA ASP A 226 0.07 29.32 7.88
C ASP A 226 0.29 27.92 8.44
N VAL A 227 -0.57 27.55 9.39
CA VAL A 227 -0.70 26.18 9.90
C VAL A 227 -1.39 25.32 8.84
N ASP A 228 -0.78 24.18 8.53
CA ASP A 228 -1.35 23.12 7.70
C ASP A 228 -2.28 22.23 8.52
N LEU A 229 -1.76 21.75 9.66
CA LEU A 229 -2.50 20.94 10.63
C LEU A 229 -1.86 21.00 12.03
N MET A 230 -2.59 20.50 13.02
CA MET A 230 -2.12 20.25 14.37
C MET A 230 -1.67 18.79 14.53
N ARG A 231 -0.42 18.59 14.98
CA ARG A 231 0.15 17.29 15.35
C ARG A 231 -0.10 17.01 16.83
N ASN A 232 -0.50 15.80 17.19
CA ASN A 232 -0.66 15.37 18.58
C ASN A 232 0.54 14.52 19.04
N ASP A 233 1.54 15.16 19.64
CA ASP A 233 2.74 14.46 20.13
C ASP A 233 2.55 14.01 21.58
N SER A 234 1.93 12.85 21.74
CA SER A 234 1.66 12.23 23.05
C SER A 234 0.86 13.14 24.00
N GLY A 235 -0.17 13.81 23.49
CA GLY A 235 -1.01 14.76 24.21
C GLY A 235 -0.58 16.22 24.05
N ASN A 236 0.61 16.49 23.48
CA ASN A 236 1.08 17.85 23.23
C ASN A 236 0.74 18.28 21.80
N MET A 237 -0.20 19.21 21.66
CA MET A 237 -0.61 19.75 20.36
C MET A 237 0.43 20.73 19.81
N GLN A 238 0.97 20.42 18.64
CA GLN A 238 1.99 21.22 17.95
C GLN A 238 1.50 21.67 16.57
N GLN A 239 1.83 22.90 16.18
CA GLN A 239 1.51 23.41 14.85
C GLN A 239 2.51 22.88 13.81
N VAL A 240 1.98 22.41 12.68
CA VAL A 240 2.78 22.05 11.50
C VAL A 240 2.41 23.03 10.40
N ASN A 241 3.38 23.82 9.91
CA ASN A 241 3.12 24.83 8.89
C ASN A 241 3.06 24.24 7.48
N LYS A 242 2.38 24.94 6.57
CA LYS A 242 2.41 24.58 5.14
C LYS A 242 3.82 24.79 4.61
N SER A 243 4.33 23.75 3.97
CA SER A 243 5.61 23.78 3.27
C SER A 243 5.62 22.63 2.26
N GLU A 244 6.41 22.79 1.20
CA GLU A 244 6.57 21.79 0.15
C GLU A 244 7.93 21.98 -0.54
N SER A 245 8.50 20.88 -1.04
CA SER A 245 9.63 20.89 -1.96
C SER A 245 9.17 20.47 -3.36
N ASN A 246 9.69 21.15 -4.38
CA ASN A 246 9.35 20.90 -5.78
C ASN A 246 10.55 21.28 -6.67
N ALA A 247 10.40 21.16 -7.99
CA ALA A 247 11.41 21.60 -8.94
C ALA A 247 10.74 22.19 -10.19
N ILE A 248 11.41 23.15 -10.80
CA ILE A 248 11.04 23.68 -12.12
C ILE A 248 11.55 22.67 -13.15
N SER A 249 10.65 22.11 -13.95
CA SER A 249 10.96 21.16 -15.02
C SER A 249 11.69 21.84 -16.18
N GLU A 250 12.21 21.03 -17.12
CA GLU A 250 12.91 21.55 -18.30
C GLU A 250 12.00 22.35 -19.25
N ASP A 251 10.69 22.11 -19.20
CA ASP A 251 9.68 22.93 -19.88
C ASP A 251 9.39 24.19 -19.03
N GLU A 252 9.77 25.36 -19.55
CA GLU A 252 9.73 26.69 -18.90
C GLU A 252 8.47 26.93 -18.03
N GLY A 253 8.64 27.10 -16.72
CA GLY A 253 7.56 27.48 -15.78
C GLY A 253 6.62 26.35 -15.30
N THR A 254 6.93 25.10 -15.65
CA THR A 254 6.19 23.92 -15.18
C THR A 254 6.88 23.30 -13.97
N LEU A 255 6.12 22.84 -12.97
CA LEU A 255 6.60 22.12 -11.81
C LEU A 255 6.74 20.63 -12.13
N ALA A 256 7.78 19.99 -11.60
CA ALA A 256 7.99 18.54 -11.70
C ALA A 256 6.82 17.74 -11.10
N TYR A 257 6.09 18.36 -10.17
CA TYR A 257 4.96 17.74 -9.51
C TYR A 257 3.85 18.75 -9.19
N PRO A 258 2.58 18.31 -9.10
CA PRO A 258 1.49 19.18 -8.64
C PRO A 258 1.73 19.67 -7.21
N LEU A 259 1.30 20.91 -6.94
CA LEU A 259 1.27 21.47 -5.60
C LEU A 259 0.33 20.65 -4.70
N THR A 260 0.82 20.27 -3.53
CA THR A 260 0.07 19.45 -2.55
C THR A 260 -0.94 20.28 -1.75
N LYS A 261 -0.76 21.60 -1.71
CA LYS A 261 -1.54 22.55 -0.90
C LYS A 261 -1.86 23.81 -1.68
N ASP A 262 -2.84 24.54 -1.16
CA ASP A 262 -3.16 25.88 -1.62
C ASP A 262 -2.34 26.91 -0.84
N TYR A 263 -1.59 27.72 -1.59
CA TYR A 263 -0.75 28.81 -1.10
C TYR A 263 -1.21 30.18 -1.62
N SER A 264 -2.26 30.24 -2.44
CA SER A 264 -2.69 31.44 -3.19
C SER A 264 -3.01 32.65 -2.31
N THR A 265 -3.33 32.39 -1.05
CA THR A 265 -3.69 33.40 -0.03
C THR A 265 -2.89 33.23 1.27
N SER A 266 -1.83 32.41 1.25
CA SER A 266 -1.08 32.08 2.45
C SER A 266 -0.26 33.24 3.03
N THR A 267 -0.25 33.35 4.35
CA THR A 267 0.54 34.36 5.06
C THR A 267 2.01 33.95 5.14
N GLY A 268 2.91 34.93 5.01
CA GLY A 268 4.36 34.68 5.01
C GLY A 268 4.81 33.73 3.90
N PHE A 269 4.11 33.75 2.76
CA PHE A 269 4.44 32.98 1.57
C PHE A 269 5.85 33.34 1.10
N ARG A 270 6.72 32.34 0.99
CA ARG A 270 8.10 32.49 0.55
C ARG A 270 8.47 31.34 -0.38
N VAL A 271 9.12 31.67 -1.50
CA VAL A 271 9.64 30.69 -2.45
C VAL A 271 11.16 30.83 -2.52
N LEU A 272 11.85 29.78 -2.10
CA LEU A 272 13.30 29.68 -2.19
C LEU A 272 13.64 28.87 -3.44
N TYR A 273 14.44 29.43 -4.33
CA TYR A 273 14.91 28.82 -5.57
C TYR A 273 16.40 28.47 -5.46
N LYS A 274 16.77 27.31 -5.97
CA LYS A 274 18.16 26.86 -6.07
C LYS A 274 18.42 26.26 -7.45
N PRO A 275 19.28 26.88 -8.28
CA PRO A 275 19.59 26.35 -9.60
C PRO A 275 20.25 24.97 -9.51
N PHE A 276 20.06 24.14 -10.53
CA PHE A 276 20.75 22.86 -10.58
C PHE A 276 22.24 23.03 -10.88
N GLN A 277 23.05 22.24 -10.17
CA GLN A 277 24.49 22.14 -10.34
C GLN A 277 24.86 20.79 -10.98
N GLU A 278 26.10 20.62 -11.42
CA GLU A 278 26.58 19.30 -11.82
C GLU A 278 26.45 18.27 -10.67
N GLN A 279 26.27 17.00 -11.05
CA GLN A 279 26.19 15.89 -10.12
C GLN A 279 27.49 15.80 -9.31
N LEU A 280 27.39 15.79 -7.99
CA LEU A 280 28.51 15.52 -7.09
C LEU A 280 28.41 14.07 -6.60
N THR A 281 29.50 13.31 -6.74
CA THR A 281 29.61 11.93 -6.26
C THR A 281 30.52 11.86 -5.04
N PHE A 282 30.00 11.31 -3.95
CA PHE A 282 30.76 11.02 -2.74
C PHE A 282 30.78 9.51 -2.48
N LYS A 283 31.94 8.88 -2.69
CA LYS A 283 32.15 7.46 -2.38
C LYS A 283 32.63 7.31 -0.95
N MET A 284 31.76 6.83 -0.08
CA MET A 284 32.01 6.75 1.36
C MET A 284 33.04 5.67 1.71
N PRO A 285 33.87 5.90 2.74
CA PRO A 285 34.77 4.89 3.29
C PRO A 285 34.00 3.94 4.22
N LYS A 286 34.70 2.93 4.77
CA LYS A 286 34.28 2.32 6.03
C LYS A 286 34.41 3.37 7.14
N VAL A 287 33.38 3.58 7.94
CA VAL A 287 33.39 4.52 9.06
C VAL A 287 33.33 3.75 10.38
N VAL A 288 34.35 3.93 11.21
CA VAL A 288 34.46 3.35 12.55
C VAL A 288 34.11 4.41 13.58
N LEU A 289 32.93 4.27 14.19
CA LEU A 289 32.45 5.10 15.28
C LEU A 289 33.03 4.55 16.59
N LYS A 290 34.17 5.06 17.06
CA LYS A 290 34.86 4.55 18.26
C LYS A 290 34.45 5.37 19.48
N GLY A 291 33.45 4.86 20.21
CA GLY A 291 32.85 5.55 21.35
C GLY A 291 32.23 6.92 21.01
N ALA A 292 32.10 7.24 19.71
CA ALA A 292 31.78 8.57 19.22
C ALA A 292 30.33 8.98 19.54
N LYS A 293 30.08 10.28 19.55
CA LYS A 293 28.76 10.93 19.66
C LYS A 293 28.71 12.07 18.67
N LEU A 294 27.96 11.88 17.60
CA LEU A 294 27.83 12.86 16.52
C LEU A 294 26.36 12.95 16.09
N TYR A 295 26.04 14.04 15.40
CA TYR A 295 24.75 14.21 14.77
C TYR A 295 24.71 13.40 13.47
N SER A 296 25.63 13.70 12.53
CA SER A 296 25.67 12.99 11.25
C SER A 296 27.08 12.79 10.70
N ILE A 297 27.25 11.78 9.83
CA ILE A 297 28.48 11.64 9.04
C ILE A 297 28.42 12.62 7.86
N ILE A 298 27.27 12.71 7.18
CA ILE A 298 27.07 13.59 6.03
C ILE A 298 25.88 14.49 6.26
N LYS A 299 26.07 15.80 6.15
CA LYS A 299 24.99 16.76 5.93
C LYS A 299 25.08 17.26 4.50
N SER A 300 23.94 17.37 3.81
CA SER A 300 23.89 17.93 2.47
C SER A 300 22.73 18.90 2.34
N ASP A 301 23.02 20.09 1.82
CA ASP A 301 22.01 21.03 1.32
C ASP A 301 22.07 21.19 -0.21
N ARG A 302 22.87 20.36 -0.88
CA ARG A 302 23.13 20.44 -2.32
C ARG A 302 22.13 19.61 -3.13
N ASN A 303 21.74 20.13 -4.30
CA ASN A 303 21.03 19.36 -5.32
C ASN A 303 21.99 18.39 -6.05
N ASN A 304 21.47 17.34 -6.69
CA ASN A 304 22.25 16.44 -7.54
C ASN A 304 23.41 15.75 -6.81
N VAL A 305 23.14 15.17 -5.64
CA VAL A 305 24.15 14.44 -4.85
C VAL A 305 23.98 12.93 -5.01
N GLU A 306 25.08 12.24 -5.28
CA GLU A 306 25.17 10.78 -5.23
C GLU A 306 26.09 10.35 -4.09
N LEU A 307 25.52 9.70 -3.08
CA LEU A 307 26.27 8.98 -2.07
C LEU A 307 26.35 7.50 -2.47
N THR A 308 27.56 6.94 -2.50
CA THR A 308 27.71 5.51 -2.77
C THR A 308 28.76 4.87 -1.89
N ASN A 309 28.65 3.56 -1.71
CA ASN A 309 29.43 2.77 -0.76
C ASN A 309 29.19 3.22 0.69
N GLY A 310 29.92 2.62 1.61
CA GLY A 310 29.86 2.97 3.03
C GLY A 310 29.56 1.74 3.87
N LEU A 311 30.42 1.51 4.87
CA LEU A 311 30.21 0.51 5.89
C LEU A 311 30.33 1.18 7.24
N ILE A 312 29.23 1.28 7.98
CA ILE A 312 29.24 1.89 9.31
C ILE A 312 29.44 0.81 10.36
N VAL A 313 30.48 0.97 11.19
CA VAL A 313 30.85 0.04 12.25
C VAL A 313 30.97 0.79 13.56
N GLU A 314 30.25 0.33 14.57
CA GLU A 314 30.43 0.82 15.94
C GLU A 314 31.56 0.04 16.64
N LYS A 315 32.44 0.75 17.33
CA LYS A 315 33.45 0.19 18.24
C LYS A 315 33.29 0.87 19.60
N GLU A 316 33.42 0.11 20.70
CA GLU A 316 33.18 0.64 22.06
C GLU A 316 31.75 1.24 22.20
N ALA A 317 30.78 0.53 21.61
CA ALA A 317 29.39 0.96 21.55
C ALA A 317 28.76 1.10 22.94
N SER A 318 28.10 2.22 23.20
CA SER A 318 27.25 2.36 24.40
C SER A 318 26.02 1.46 24.28
N PRO A 319 25.56 0.79 25.35
CA PRO A 319 24.34 -0.01 25.32
C PRO A 319 23.07 0.85 25.24
N THR A 320 23.13 2.12 25.63
CA THR A 320 21.96 3.00 25.79
C THR A 320 21.98 4.23 24.89
N ILE A 321 23.16 4.69 24.47
CA ILE A 321 23.32 5.92 23.68
C ILE A 321 23.68 5.52 22.25
N SER A 322 23.06 6.16 21.27
CA SER A 322 23.45 5.99 19.88
C SER A 322 24.72 6.80 19.59
N PRO A 323 25.72 6.24 18.90
CA PRO A 323 26.88 7.02 18.50
C PRO A 323 26.55 8.06 17.43
N LEU A 324 25.46 7.84 16.70
CA LEU A 324 25.05 8.66 15.56
C LEU A 324 23.55 8.93 15.59
N TYR A 325 23.14 10.17 15.30
CA TYR A 325 21.72 10.48 15.10
C TYR A 325 21.23 10.07 13.71
N THR A 326 22.01 10.32 12.64
CA THR A 326 21.73 9.83 11.28
C THR A 326 23.01 9.61 10.45
N ILE A 327 23.06 8.63 9.53
CA ILE A 327 24.23 8.50 8.62
C ILE A 327 24.35 9.72 7.73
N ALA A 328 23.24 10.10 7.10
CA ALA A 328 23.17 11.29 6.28
C ALA A 328 21.87 12.07 6.51
N GLU A 329 21.97 13.39 6.47
CA GLU A 329 20.83 14.30 6.43
C GLU A 329 20.86 15.12 5.14
N PHE A 330 19.73 15.18 4.45
CA PHE A 330 19.50 16.01 3.27
C PHE A 330 18.45 17.07 3.57
N ILE A 331 18.80 18.33 3.33
CA ILE A 331 17.97 19.49 3.62
C ILE A 331 17.78 20.27 2.32
N GLU A 332 16.54 20.55 1.92
CA GLU A 332 16.25 21.43 0.78
C GLU A 332 17.00 21.01 -0.49
N SER A 333 17.05 19.69 -0.71
CA SER A 333 17.82 19.01 -1.74
C SER A 333 16.90 18.37 -2.77
N HIS A 334 17.35 18.33 -4.03
CA HIS A 334 16.66 17.65 -5.12
C HIS A 334 17.59 16.67 -5.82
N ASN A 335 17.06 15.55 -6.32
CA ASN A 335 17.82 14.53 -7.05
C ASN A 335 18.97 13.95 -6.21
N VAL A 336 18.59 13.28 -5.12
CA VAL A 336 19.52 12.61 -4.20
C VAL A 336 19.54 11.12 -4.53
N LYS A 337 20.73 10.55 -4.73
CA LYS A 337 20.93 9.12 -4.96
C LYS A 337 21.79 8.55 -3.84
N ILE A 338 21.39 7.42 -3.28
CA ILE A 338 22.12 6.73 -2.23
C ILE A 338 22.21 5.24 -2.59
N SER A 339 23.42 4.70 -2.68
CA SER A 339 23.60 3.29 -3.02
C SER A 339 24.71 2.57 -2.24
N ASN A 340 24.55 1.26 -2.03
CA ASN A 340 25.58 0.39 -1.44
C ASN A 340 26.05 0.82 -0.03
N VAL A 341 25.15 1.36 0.79
CA VAL A 341 25.43 1.73 2.18
C VAL A 341 24.98 0.60 3.12
N PHE A 342 25.91 0.08 3.92
CA PHE A 342 25.66 -1.00 4.87
C PHE A 342 25.88 -0.52 6.30
N CYS A 343 24.85 -0.64 7.14
CA CYS A 343 24.88 -0.27 8.54
C CYS A 343 24.19 -1.35 9.37
N PRO A 344 24.92 -2.31 9.97
CA PRO A 344 24.29 -3.39 10.71
C PRO A 344 23.39 -2.91 11.86
N ALA A 345 23.81 -1.87 12.57
CA ALA A 345 23.06 -1.25 13.65
C ALA A 345 23.32 0.26 13.75
N ILE A 346 22.26 1.03 13.99
CA ILE A 346 22.32 2.45 14.36
C ILE A 346 21.14 2.82 15.25
N GLY A 347 21.40 3.40 16.43
CA GLY A 347 20.39 3.59 17.47
C GLY A 347 20.25 2.38 18.42
N ARG A 348 19.39 2.52 19.42
CA ARG A 348 19.07 1.53 20.47
C ARG A 348 17.57 1.44 20.67
N ASN A 349 17.07 0.23 20.92
CA ASN A 349 15.65 -0.01 21.24
C ASN A 349 15.37 0.19 22.73
N TYR A 350 15.35 1.43 23.22
CA TYR A 350 14.98 1.75 24.61
C TYR A 350 13.91 2.84 24.66
N LEU A 351 12.79 2.61 25.35
CA LEU A 351 11.59 3.45 25.36
C LEU A 351 11.45 4.36 26.60
N SER A 352 12.54 4.67 27.31
CA SER A 352 12.47 5.59 28.46
C SER A 352 13.57 6.67 28.40
N GLY A 353 13.19 7.91 28.06
CA GLY A 353 13.96 9.11 28.39
C GLY A 353 15.04 9.58 27.40
N GLN A 354 14.75 9.62 26.08
CA GLN A 354 15.52 10.36 25.05
C GLN A 354 17.01 9.97 24.85
N ASN A 355 17.37 8.69 25.02
CA ASN A 355 18.69 8.18 24.64
C ASN A 355 18.53 6.99 23.69
N GLY A 356 19.40 6.89 22.68
CA GLY A 356 19.41 5.78 21.73
C GLY A 356 18.75 6.05 20.38
N LEU A 357 18.44 7.30 20.05
CA LEU A 357 17.85 7.63 18.74
C LEU A 357 18.88 7.43 17.62
N GLY A 358 18.46 6.83 16.51
CA GLY A 358 19.30 6.63 15.34
C GLY A 358 18.45 6.38 14.11
N TYR A 359 18.74 7.13 13.04
CA TYR A 359 18.13 7.04 11.73
C TYR A 359 19.15 6.61 10.70
N LEU A 360 18.69 5.97 9.64
CA LEU A 360 19.56 5.65 8.53
C LEU A 360 19.83 6.91 7.70
N PHE A 361 18.77 7.49 7.14
CA PHE A 361 18.81 8.75 6.39
C PHE A 361 17.64 9.65 6.79
N LEU A 362 17.92 10.95 6.87
CA LEU A 362 16.93 11.98 7.15
C LEU A 362 16.77 12.91 5.95
N PHE A 363 15.51 13.22 5.62
CA PHE A 363 15.17 14.13 4.53
C PHE A 363 14.24 15.24 5.02
N THR A 364 14.65 16.49 4.81
CA THR A 364 13.82 17.65 5.11
C THR A 364 13.65 18.48 3.85
N ARG A 365 12.40 18.73 3.43
CA ARG A 365 12.08 19.53 2.22
C ARG A 365 12.86 19.07 0.99
N SER A 366 12.92 17.77 0.75
CA SER A 366 13.73 17.19 -0.33
C SER A 366 12.89 16.39 -1.32
N SER A 367 13.28 16.37 -2.60
CA SER A 367 12.49 15.70 -3.64
C SER A 367 13.37 14.88 -4.60
N LYS A 368 12.78 13.91 -5.29
CA LYS A 368 13.47 13.01 -6.23
C LYS A 368 14.61 12.26 -5.55
N ILE A 369 14.25 11.31 -4.69
CA ILE A 369 15.17 10.58 -3.83
C ILE A 369 15.21 9.12 -4.29
N HIS A 370 16.38 8.58 -4.55
CA HIS A 370 16.57 7.18 -4.91
C HIS A 370 17.53 6.49 -3.94
N VAL A 371 17.07 5.42 -3.30
CA VAL A 371 17.85 4.56 -2.40
C VAL A 371 17.90 3.14 -2.97
N ASP A 372 19.09 2.60 -3.16
CA ASP A 372 19.30 1.28 -3.76
C ASP A 372 20.39 0.47 -3.01
N ARG A 373 20.16 -0.85 -2.82
CA ARG A 373 21.14 -1.74 -2.17
C ARG A 373 21.65 -1.22 -0.82
N VAL A 374 20.74 -0.77 0.03
CA VAL A 374 21.05 -0.30 1.39
C VAL A 374 20.62 -1.32 2.42
N SER A 375 21.36 -1.44 3.52
CA SER A 375 21.03 -2.36 4.61
C SER A 375 21.10 -1.72 5.99
N GLN A 376 20.02 -1.88 6.77
CA GLN A 376 19.93 -1.65 8.20
C GLN A 376 19.14 -2.77 8.88
N LEU A 377 19.79 -3.52 9.77
CA LEU A 377 19.18 -4.70 10.40
C LEU A 377 18.61 -4.40 11.78
N TYR A 378 19.23 -3.46 12.52
CA TYR A 378 18.87 -3.14 13.89
C TYR A 378 18.98 -1.64 14.14
N GLY A 379 18.24 -1.15 15.13
CA GLY A 379 18.24 0.27 15.47
C GLY A 379 16.90 0.76 15.99
N TRP A 380 16.79 2.08 16.09
CA TRP A 380 15.56 2.77 16.48
C TRP A 380 14.58 2.94 15.30
N SER A 381 15.08 3.54 14.21
CA SER A 381 14.32 3.80 12.98
C SER A 381 15.24 3.78 11.76
N GLY A 382 14.68 3.64 10.57
CA GLY A 382 15.42 3.67 9.30
C GLY A 382 15.34 5.02 8.60
N ILE A 383 14.73 5.04 7.42
CA ILE A 383 14.62 6.24 6.60
C ILE A 383 13.46 7.10 7.11
N ASN A 384 13.70 8.38 7.33
CA ASN A 384 12.69 9.29 7.87
C ASN A 384 12.78 10.70 7.28
N GLY A 385 11.80 11.55 7.55
CA GLY A 385 11.84 12.93 7.11
C GLY A 385 10.56 13.73 7.27
N ASN A 386 10.64 15.00 6.86
CA ASN A 386 9.54 15.96 6.78
C ASN A 386 9.57 16.69 5.43
N TRP A 387 8.40 16.90 4.84
CA TRP A 387 8.16 17.61 3.57
C TRP A 387 8.98 17.06 2.41
N PHE A 388 9.20 15.74 2.37
CA PHE A 388 9.91 15.09 1.27
C PHE A 388 8.93 14.43 0.29
N ARG A 389 9.37 14.25 -0.96
CA ARG A 389 8.56 13.59 -1.98
C ARG A 389 9.35 12.84 -3.04
N ASP A 390 8.65 11.99 -3.78
CA ASP A 390 9.22 11.17 -4.86
C ASP A 390 10.41 10.34 -4.38
N MET A 391 10.16 9.50 -3.38
CA MET A 391 11.17 8.60 -2.81
C MET A 391 10.99 7.20 -3.37
N ILE A 392 12.03 6.68 -4.02
CA ILE A 392 12.08 5.33 -4.56
C ILE A 392 13.14 4.54 -3.79
N ILE A 393 12.74 3.40 -3.22
CA ILE A 393 13.63 2.48 -2.51
C ILE A 393 13.59 1.13 -3.21
N THR A 394 14.75 0.63 -3.64
CA THR A 394 14.87 -0.65 -4.35
C THR A 394 15.96 -1.54 -3.77
N ASN A 395 15.81 -2.86 -3.92
CA ASN A 395 16.84 -3.86 -3.61
C ASN A 395 17.45 -3.73 -2.20
N SER A 396 16.66 -3.30 -1.21
CA SER A 396 17.18 -2.86 0.09
C SER A 396 16.58 -3.63 1.26
N ASN A 397 17.35 -3.71 2.34
CA ASN A 397 17.01 -4.37 3.60
C ASN A 397 16.95 -3.33 4.70
N VAL A 398 15.80 -2.71 4.92
CA VAL A 398 15.69 -1.53 5.80
C VAL A 398 14.90 -1.84 7.06
N LEU A 399 15.25 -1.18 8.16
CA LEU A 399 14.54 -1.36 9.42
C LEU A 399 13.10 -0.86 9.31
N SER A 400 12.94 0.42 8.99
CA SER A 400 11.64 1.08 8.83
C SER A 400 11.73 2.25 7.87
N ILE A 401 10.57 2.67 7.37
CA ILE A 401 10.41 3.89 6.59
C ILE A 401 9.34 4.70 7.29
N SER A 402 9.59 5.98 7.51
CA SER A 402 8.58 6.87 8.07
C SER A 402 8.55 8.22 7.39
N GLY A 403 7.35 8.77 7.25
CA GLY A 403 7.11 10.12 6.79
C GLY A 403 6.31 10.87 7.82
N HIS A 404 6.85 11.98 8.34
CA HIS A 404 6.14 12.86 9.27
C HIS A 404 5.28 13.87 8.47
N ALA A 405 5.55 15.18 8.58
CA ALA A 405 4.78 16.17 7.86
C ALA A 405 4.94 15.98 6.34
N ASN A 406 3.85 15.82 5.58
CA ASN A 406 3.84 15.93 4.12
C ASN A 406 4.84 15.02 3.37
N ALA A 407 4.87 13.71 3.65
CA ALA A 407 5.60 12.76 2.82
C ALA A 407 4.72 12.31 1.64
N TYR A 408 5.15 12.61 0.42
CA TYR A 408 4.37 12.37 -0.80
C TYR A 408 5.09 11.44 -1.78
N ASP A 409 4.35 10.58 -2.49
CA ASP A 409 4.88 9.77 -3.59
C ASP A 409 6.07 8.88 -3.17
N LEU A 410 5.78 7.77 -2.48
CA LEU A 410 6.76 6.81 -1.98
C LEU A 410 6.61 5.48 -2.71
N THR A 411 7.71 4.93 -3.22
CA THR A 411 7.76 3.64 -3.89
C THR A 411 8.78 2.74 -3.22
N MET A 412 8.39 1.49 -2.95
CA MET A 412 9.27 0.44 -2.43
C MET A 412 9.16 -0.81 -3.30
N ARG A 413 10.29 -1.31 -3.82
CA ARG A 413 10.33 -2.52 -4.66
C ARG A 413 11.46 -3.45 -4.29
N ASP A 414 11.21 -4.75 -4.31
CA ASP A 414 12.25 -5.76 -4.12
C ASP A 414 13.01 -5.58 -2.77
N CYS A 415 12.29 -5.19 -1.72
CA CYS A 415 12.86 -4.85 -0.41
C CYS A 415 12.43 -5.82 0.69
N THR A 416 13.27 -5.92 1.73
CA THR A 416 12.90 -6.51 3.03
C THR A 416 12.78 -5.41 4.08
N ILE A 417 11.67 -5.40 4.81
CA ILE A 417 11.36 -4.43 5.87
C ILE A 417 11.27 -5.14 7.22
N TYR A 418 12.12 -4.76 8.18
CA TYR A 418 12.24 -5.46 9.47
C TYR A 418 11.30 -4.96 10.58
N LYS A 419 10.67 -3.80 10.40
CA LYS A 419 9.76 -3.20 11.38
C LYS A 419 8.46 -2.74 10.71
N SER A 420 8.42 -1.54 10.12
CA SER A 420 7.19 -1.00 9.53
C SER A 420 7.44 0.12 8.54
N ILE A 421 6.41 0.41 7.74
CA ILE A 421 6.21 1.67 7.02
C ILE A 421 5.18 2.48 7.81
N THR A 422 5.51 3.71 8.20
CA THR A 422 4.67 4.57 9.05
C THR A 422 4.61 6.00 8.51
N ILE A 423 3.53 6.36 7.84
CA ILE A 423 3.49 7.52 6.94
C ILE A 423 2.35 8.49 7.23
N HIS A 424 2.58 9.75 6.86
CA HIS A 424 1.59 10.82 6.76
C HIS A 424 1.95 11.70 5.54
N GLY A 425 0.95 12.31 4.91
CA GLY A 425 1.12 13.08 3.67
C GLY A 425 0.11 12.64 2.62
N GLY A 426 0.55 12.21 1.44
CA GLY A 426 -0.37 11.86 0.36
C GLY A 426 0.29 11.38 -0.93
N GLY A 427 -0.44 11.48 -2.04
CA GLY A 427 -0.01 10.96 -3.33
C GLY A 427 -0.16 9.44 -3.39
N ILE A 428 0.89 8.73 -3.77
CA ILE A 428 0.90 7.26 -3.78
C ILE A 428 1.97 6.68 -2.85
N LEU A 429 1.59 5.72 -2.01
CA LEU A 429 2.52 4.74 -1.43
C LEU A 429 2.39 3.43 -2.24
N ASP A 430 3.35 3.12 -3.11
CA ASP A 430 3.39 1.89 -3.93
C ASP A 430 4.43 0.91 -3.38
N VAL A 431 3.99 -0.17 -2.75
CA VAL A 431 4.83 -1.24 -2.22
C VAL A 431 4.65 -2.49 -3.07
N ASP A 432 5.69 -2.90 -3.77
CA ASP A 432 5.65 -4.03 -4.71
C ASP A 432 6.76 -5.04 -4.41
N ASN A 433 6.46 -6.32 -4.50
CA ASN A 433 7.42 -7.42 -4.33
C ASN A 433 8.30 -7.29 -3.06
N CYS A 434 7.70 -6.89 -1.93
CA CYS A 434 8.41 -6.70 -0.67
C CYS A 434 8.10 -7.80 0.36
N VAL A 435 9.04 -8.00 1.30
CA VAL A 435 8.87 -8.89 2.45
C VAL A 435 8.87 -8.09 3.74
N PHE A 436 7.82 -8.23 4.55
CA PHE A 436 7.75 -7.67 5.90
C PHE A 436 8.08 -8.73 6.95
N LEU A 437 9.07 -8.46 7.80
CA LEU A 437 9.48 -9.31 8.91
C LEU A 437 8.99 -8.70 10.23
N GLY A 438 7.71 -8.84 10.55
CA GLY A 438 7.00 -8.20 11.66
C GLY A 438 7.40 -8.61 13.08
N LYS A 439 8.66 -9.04 13.32
CA LYS A 439 9.15 -9.37 14.67
C LYS A 439 9.29 -8.14 15.57
N ASN A 440 9.58 -6.97 14.98
CA ASN A 440 9.83 -5.72 15.71
C ASN A 440 8.63 -4.76 15.72
N SER A 441 7.55 -5.10 15.02
CA SER A 441 6.31 -4.31 14.97
C SER A 441 5.15 -5.24 14.60
N PRO A 442 4.00 -5.14 15.30
CA PRO A 442 2.81 -5.91 14.92
C PRO A 442 2.19 -5.44 13.58
N VAL A 443 2.61 -4.29 13.05
CA VAL A 443 2.02 -3.68 11.84
C VAL A 443 3.08 -3.50 10.77
N ALA A 444 2.79 -3.94 9.54
CA ALA A 444 3.65 -3.78 8.38
C ALA A 444 3.56 -2.38 7.76
N ILE A 445 2.35 -1.89 7.48
CA ILE A 445 2.09 -0.56 6.90
C ILE A 445 1.02 0.15 7.71
N THR A 446 1.28 1.39 8.12
CA THR A 446 0.33 2.20 8.89
C THR A 446 0.40 3.69 8.61
N THR A 447 -0.72 4.38 8.84
CA THR A 447 -0.75 5.85 8.93
C THR A 447 -0.34 6.34 10.32
N ARG A 448 0.08 7.60 10.44
CA ARG A 448 0.57 8.15 11.71
C ARG A 448 -0.55 8.62 12.63
N THR A 449 -0.59 8.07 13.85
CA THR A 449 -1.54 8.50 14.88
C THR A 449 -1.34 9.95 15.32
N ASP A 450 -0.09 10.42 15.40
CA ASP A 450 0.22 11.80 15.79
C ASP A 450 -0.11 12.84 14.70
N TYR A 451 -0.56 12.38 13.53
CA TYR A 451 -1.04 13.21 12.42
C TYR A 451 -2.46 12.80 11.98
N ALA A 452 -3.33 12.52 12.96
CA ALA A 452 -4.74 12.20 12.76
C ALA A 452 -4.98 11.03 11.78
N SER A 453 -4.04 10.10 11.67
CA SER A 453 -4.09 8.93 10.77
C SER A 453 -4.25 9.29 9.29
N GLU A 454 -3.91 10.51 8.90
CA GLU A 454 -4.15 11.07 7.57
C GLU A 454 -3.14 10.56 6.52
N PHE A 455 -3.66 10.26 5.32
CA PHE A 455 -2.90 10.14 4.09
C PHE A 455 -3.81 10.45 2.88
N GLU A 456 -3.56 11.56 2.19
CA GLU A 456 -4.35 12.01 1.05
C GLU A 456 -3.92 11.31 -0.24
N GLY A 457 -4.50 10.15 -0.52
CA GLY A 457 -4.26 9.44 -1.78
C GLY A 457 -4.37 7.94 -1.64
N LEU A 458 -3.47 7.20 -2.31
CA LEU A 458 -3.54 5.75 -2.45
C LEU A 458 -2.39 5.03 -1.73
N ILE A 459 -2.74 4.05 -0.89
CA ILE A 459 -1.82 3.02 -0.40
C ILE A 459 -2.02 1.76 -1.25
N ARG A 460 -1.03 1.42 -2.06
CA ARG A 460 -1.02 0.24 -2.93
C ARG A 460 0.03 -0.76 -2.48
N VAL A 461 -0.40 -2.01 -2.27
CA VAL A 461 0.46 -3.12 -1.79
C VAL A 461 0.28 -4.31 -2.71
N ARG A 462 1.35 -4.73 -3.40
CA ARG A 462 1.29 -5.76 -4.45
C ARG A 462 2.39 -6.79 -4.27
N ASN A 463 2.09 -8.05 -4.55
CA ASN A 463 3.09 -9.13 -4.56
C ASN A 463 3.89 -9.26 -3.26
N CYS A 464 3.33 -8.82 -2.13
CA CYS A 464 4.06 -8.73 -0.87
C CYS A 464 3.82 -9.96 0.02
N THR A 465 4.84 -10.33 0.79
CA THR A 465 4.73 -11.35 1.84
C THR A 465 4.95 -10.72 3.21
N SER A 466 4.02 -10.94 4.13
CA SER A 466 4.19 -10.57 5.53
C SER A 466 4.44 -11.81 6.38
N ILE A 467 5.49 -11.78 7.19
CA ILE A 467 5.88 -12.83 8.13
C ILE A 467 5.86 -12.22 9.54
N HIS A 468 5.17 -12.86 10.49
CA HIS A 468 4.99 -12.42 11.89
C HIS A 468 4.10 -11.18 12.11
N SER A 469 3.92 -10.29 11.12
CA SER A 469 3.06 -9.11 11.31
C SER A 469 1.61 -9.52 11.58
N LEU A 470 0.99 -8.90 12.59
CA LEU A 470 -0.42 -9.05 12.89
C LEU A 470 -1.27 -8.30 11.86
N TYR A 471 -0.85 -7.11 11.44
CA TYR A 471 -1.57 -6.26 10.49
C TYR A 471 -0.74 -6.03 9.23
N LEU A 472 -1.29 -6.28 8.04
CA LEU A 472 -0.62 -5.88 6.79
C LEU A 472 -0.79 -4.37 6.57
N VAL A 473 -2.04 -3.88 6.50
CA VAL A 473 -2.35 -2.45 6.42
C VAL A 473 -3.28 -2.06 7.57
N GLN A 474 -2.88 -1.06 8.36
CA GLN A 474 -3.69 -0.49 9.43
C GLN A 474 -3.85 1.01 9.26
N ILE A 475 -5.08 1.48 9.31
CA ILE A 475 -5.42 2.90 9.50
C ILE A 475 -5.88 3.03 10.95
N HIS A 476 -5.18 3.85 11.73
CA HIS A 476 -5.52 4.06 13.12
C HIS A 476 -6.80 4.89 13.29
N THR A 477 -7.29 4.93 14.52
CA THR A 477 -8.43 5.76 14.89
C THR A 477 -8.07 7.23 14.71
N VAL A 478 -8.99 8.03 14.18
CA VAL A 478 -8.86 9.48 14.16
C VAL A 478 -9.48 10.00 15.46
N ASP A 479 -8.62 10.35 16.42
CA ASP A 479 -9.03 10.58 17.81
C ASP A 479 -8.91 12.03 18.29
N TYR A 480 -8.54 12.95 17.41
CA TYR A 480 -8.48 14.38 17.73
C TYR A 480 -8.71 15.26 16.49
N ASN A 481 -9.07 16.52 16.71
CA ASN A 481 -9.21 17.52 15.65
C ASN A 481 -7.83 18.08 15.27
N CYS A 482 -7.36 17.81 14.05
CA CYS A 482 -6.11 18.37 13.54
C CYS A 482 -6.24 19.81 12.99
N GLY A 483 -7.39 20.46 13.15
CA GLY A 483 -7.63 21.84 12.71
C GLY A 483 -8.06 21.98 11.25
N ARG A 484 -8.25 20.87 10.53
CA ARG A 484 -8.73 20.82 9.14
C ARG A 484 -9.48 19.52 8.84
N LYS A 485 -10.02 19.42 7.62
CA LYS A 485 -10.55 18.18 7.07
C LYS A 485 -9.45 17.12 6.97
N VAL A 486 -9.72 15.91 7.49
CA VAL A 486 -8.82 14.76 7.44
C VAL A 486 -9.00 13.97 6.15
N TYR A 487 -7.91 13.64 5.46
CA TYR A 487 -7.95 12.81 4.26
C TYR A 487 -7.50 11.37 4.56
N LEU A 488 -8.42 10.42 4.53
CA LEU A 488 -8.11 8.99 4.68
C LEU A 488 -7.69 8.38 3.33
N PRO A 489 -6.77 7.40 3.33
CA PRO A 489 -6.27 6.79 2.12
C PRO A 489 -7.27 5.82 1.48
N ASP A 490 -7.33 5.83 0.15
CA ASP A 490 -7.75 4.65 -0.59
C ASP A 490 -6.69 3.54 -0.43
N VAL A 491 -7.11 2.29 -0.46
CA VAL A 491 -6.23 1.13 -0.25
C VAL A 491 -6.46 0.07 -1.33
N GLU A 492 -5.37 -0.33 -1.99
CA GLU A 492 -5.35 -1.41 -2.97
C GLU A 492 -4.36 -2.49 -2.52
N ILE A 493 -4.84 -3.67 -2.14
CA ILE A 493 -4.01 -4.83 -1.79
C ILE A 493 -4.18 -5.88 -2.89
N SER A 494 -3.08 -6.37 -3.47
CA SER A 494 -3.16 -7.47 -4.42
C SER A 494 -2.03 -8.48 -4.39
N ASN A 495 -2.34 -9.73 -4.70
CA ASN A 495 -1.40 -10.85 -4.71
C ASN A 495 -0.51 -10.90 -3.46
N CYS A 496 -1.11 -10.70 -2.27
CA CYS A 496 -0.37 -10.65 -1.01
C CYS A 496 -0.54 -11.94 -0.20
N HIS A 497 0.51 -12.31 0.55
CA HIS A 497 0.51 -13.51 1.37
C HIS A 497 0.90 -13.23 2.82
N MET A 498 0.08 -13.69 3.76
CA MET A 498 0.37 -13.56 5.20
C MET A 498 0.78 -14.90 5.82
N LYS A 499 1.89 -14.89 6.57
CA LYS A 499 2.37 -15.99 7.40
C LYS A 499 2.55 -15.49 8.82
N ASN A 500 2.01 -16.22 9.79
CA ASN A 500 2.25 -15.94 11.21
C ASN A 500 2.57 -17.24 11.93
N PRO A 501 3.86 -17.61 12.03
CA PRO A 501 4.26 -18.85 12.69
C PRO A 501 4.09 -18.78 14.22
N ASP A 502 3.90 -17.58 14.80
CA ASP A 502 3.76 -17.40 16.26
C ASP A 502 2.34 -17.69 16.76
N HIS A 503 1.47 -18.24 15.90
CA HIS A 503 0.08 -18.59 16.21
C HIS A 503 -0.72 -17.42 16.82
N GLN A 504 -0.47 -16.20 16.38
CA GLN A 504 -1.31 -15.05 16.70
C GLN A 504 -2.25 -14.77 15.51
N GLY A 505 -3.40 -14.16 15.78
CA GLY A 505 -4.34 -13.73 14.72
C GLY A 505 -3.66 -12.84 13.68
N THR A 506 -4.30 -12.68 12.52
CA THR A 506 -3.77 -11.82 11.44
C THR A 506 -4.89 -11.02 10.81
N TYR A 507 -4.57 -9.81 10.39
CA TYR A 507 -5.50 -8.82 9.89
C TYR A 507 -4.93 -8.24 8.60
N LEU A 508 -5.57 -8.52 7.47
CA LEU A 508 -5.08 -8.04 6.17
C LEU A 508 -5.27 -6.52 6.07
N PHE A 509 -6.51 -6.06 6.20
CA PHE A 509 -6.81 -4.64 6.29
C PHE A 509 -7.60 -4.33 7.58
N THR A 510 -7.20 -3.26 8.26
CA THR A 510 -7.88 -2.74 9.43
C THR A 510 -8.03 -1.24 9.35
N TRP A 511 -9.22 -0.73 9.65
CA TRP A 511 -9.43 0.67 9.95
C TRP A 511 -10.24 0.82 11.23
N ARG A 512 -9.74 1.65 12.14
CA ARG A 512 -10.32 1.82 13.48
C ARG A 512 -11.25 3.04 13.61
N GLY A 513 -11.72 3.68 12.55
CA GLY A 513 -12.79 4.69 12.67
C GLY A 513 -12.39 6.01 13.38
N PHE A 514 -13.33 6.62 14.10
CA PHE A 514 -13.24 7.95 14.70
C PHE A 514 -13.77 7.95 16.14
N THR A 515 -13.18 8.74 17.03
CA THR A 515 -13.74 8.96 18.39
C THR A 515 -14.46 10.31 18.57
N GLY A 516 -14.33 11.24 17.62
CA GLY A 516 -14.97 12.57 17.67
C GLY A 516 -15.71 12.95 16.38
N ASP A 517 -16.41 14.10 16.41
CA ASP A 517 -17.15 14.66 15.28
C ASP A 517 -16.26 15.59 14.43
N TYR A 518 -15.55 15.02 13.47
CA TYR A 518 -14.59 15.73 12.60
C TYR A 518 -14.89 15.49 11.11
N ASP A 519 -14.69 16.49 10.26
CA ASP A 519 -14.80 16.32 8.80
C ASP A 519 -13.63 15.47 8.27
N ALA A 520 -13.96 14.44 7.49
CA ALA A 520 -12.97 13.57 6.87
C ALA A 520 -13.48 12.95 5.56
N THR A 521 -12.57 12.50 4.71
CA THR A 521 -12.92 11.59 3.59
C THR A 521 -13.11 10.16 4.09
N LEU A 522 -13.89 9.37 3.34
CA LEU A 522 -14.07 7.94 3.58
C LEU A 522 -13.19 7.15 2.60
N PRO A 523 -12.52 6.08 3.05
CA PRO A 523 -11.59 5.33 2.21
C PRO A 523 -12.32 4.36 1.27
N ASN A 524 -11.77 4.15 0.06
CA ASN A 524 -12.15 3.04 -0.81
C ASN A 524 -11.12 1.91 -0.71
N ILE A 525 -11.58 0.68 -0.54
CA ILE A 525 -10.74 -0.49 -0.29
C ILE A 525 -10.93 -1.52 -1.40
N LYS A 526 -9.84 -1.96 -2.02
CA LYS A 526 -9.83 -3.06 -2.98
C LYS A 526 -8.82 -4.12 -2.56
N ILE A 527 -9.27 -5.36 -2.46
CA ILE A 527 -8.45 -6.52 -2.11
C ILE A 527 -8.62 -7.54 -3.23
N ASN A 528 -7.53 -7.86 -3.94
CA ASN A 528 -7.55 -8.79 -5.08
C ASN A 528 -6.49 -9.88 -4.89
N ASP A 529 -6.91 -11.14 -4.80
CA ASP A 529 -6.03 -12.29 -4.63
C ASP A 529 -5.14 -12.17 -3.39
N TYR A 530 -5.65 -12.63 -2.24
CA TYR A 530 -4.80 -12.80 -1.07
C TYR A 530 -4.87 -14.24 -0.58
N SER A 531 -3.79 -14.67 0.06
CA SER A 531 -3.76 -15.96 0.74
C SER A 531 -3.08 -15.85 2.10
N THR A 532 -3.37 -16.81 2.97
CA THR A 532 -2.75 -16.90 4.28
C THR A 532 -2.33 -18.34 4.58
N GLY A 533 -1.12 -18.51 5.12
CA GLY A 533 -0.66 -19.78 5.68
C GLY A 533 -1.06 -19.98 7.14
N VAL A 534 -1.75 -19.01 7.73
CA VAL A 534 -2.17 -19.01 9.14
C VAL A 534 -3.34 -19.98 9.32
N LYS A 535 -3.18 -20.95 10.23
CA LYS A 535 -4.21 -21.95 10.57
C LYS A 535 -5.06 -21.56 11.79
N ASP A 536 -4.88 -20.34 12.30
CA ASP A 536 -5.56 -19.81 13.49
C ASP A 536 -6.89 -19.11 13.11
N ALA A 537 -7.98 -19.46 13.80
CA ALA A 537 -9.32 -18.90 13.60
C ALA A 537 -9.44 -17.38 13.79
N ARG A 538 -8.41 -16.72 14.35
CA ARG A 538 -8.34 -15.26 14.52
C ARG A 538 -7.91 -14.51 13.25
N HIS A 539 -7.94 -15.15 12.08
CA HIS A 539 -7.63 -14.48 10.82
C HIS A 539 -8.78 -13.58 10.33
N LYS A 540 -8.45 -12.36 9.92
CA LYS A 540 -9.35 -11.32 9.42
C LYS A 540 -8.86 -10.81 8.06
N THR A 541 -9.71 -10.93 7.05
CA THR A 541 -9.52 -10.25 5.76
C THR A 541 -9.82 -8.76 5.92
N LEU A 542 -10.92 -8.44 6.58
CA LEU A 542 -11.40 -7.08 6.81
C LEU A 542 -11.82 -6.92 8.27
N TYR A 543 -11.28 -5.91 8.95
CA TYR A 543 -11.60 -5.63 10.34
C TYR A 543 -11.87 -4.13 10.57
N LEU A 544 -13.13 -3.79 10.80
CA LEU A 544 -13.60 -2.45 11.10
C LEU A 544 -14.30 -2.47 12.46
N PRO A 545 -13.56 -2.36 13.59
CA PRO A 545 -14.13 -2.66 14.90
C PRO A 545 -14.88 -1.50 15.55
N GLU A 546 -14.56 -0.27 15.21
CA GLU A 546 -15.08 0.90 15.91
C GLU A 546 -16.39 1.40 15.29
N LYS A 547 -17.29 1.88 16.14
CA LYS A 547 -18.56 2.46 15.73
C LYS A 547 -18.34 3.72 14.88
N ILE A 548 -18.99 3.81 13.73
CA ILE A 548 -19.04 5.03 12.92
C ILE A 548 -20.23 5.87 13.40
N SER A 549 -20.00 6.71 14.40
CA SER A 549 -21.01 7.64 14.95
C SER A 549 -20.78 9.11 14.61
N ASN A 550 -19.61 9.44 14.04
CA ASN A 550 -19.23 10.82 13.72
C ASN A 550 -20.24 11.43 12.72
N GLN A 551 -20.98 12.46 13.13
CA GLN A 551 -22.07 13.08 12.35
C GLN A 551 -21.58 14.00 11.23
N ALA A 552 -20.31 14.43 11.27
CA ALA A 552 -19.72 15.27 10.23
C ALA A 552 -19.38 14.48 8.95
N LEU A 553 -19.33 13.15 9.02
CA LEU A 553 -19.07 12.29 7.87
C LEU A 553 -20.30 12.18 6.96
N SER A 554 -20.06 12.12 5.66
CA SER A 554 -21.09 11.79 4.67
C SER A 554 -20.45 11.08 3.47
N GLY A 555 -21.20 10.17 2.84
CA GLY A 555 -20.76 9.44 1.65
C GLY A 555 -20.73 7.92 1.85
N ALA A 556 -20.02 7.21 0.98
CA ALA A 556 -19.96 5.76 0.99
C ALA A 556 -18.53 5.23 1.15
N ILE A 557 -18.37 4.18 1.95
CA ILE A 557 -17.17 3.35 2.03
C ILE A 557 -17.34 2.20 1.04
N ASN A 558 -16.58 2.20 -0.05
CA ASN A 558 -16.65 1.16 -1.06
C ASN A 558 -15.55 0.12 -0.81
N ILE A 559 -15.94 -1.14 -0.66
CA ILE A 559 -15.04 -2.25 -0.37
C ILE A 559 -15.25 -3.34 -1.41
N GLU A 560 -14.20 -3.67 -2.16
CA GLU A 560 -14.18 -4.81 -3.07
C GLU A 560 -13.20 -5.87 -2.58
N VAL A 561 -13.66 -7.12 -2.44
CA VAL A 561 -12.83 -8.28 -2.11
C VAL A 561 -13.00 -9.33 -3.20
N ASN A 562 -11.91 -9.70 -3.85
CA ASN A 562 -11.90 -10.73 -4.90
C ASN A 562 -10.77 -11.72 -4.65
N GLY A 563 -11.03 -13.03 -4.78
CA GLY A 563 -9.98 -14.05 -4.66
C GLY A 563 -9.40 -14.22 -3.26
N ALA A 564 -10.18 -14.01 -2.20
CA ALA A 564 -9.75 -14.27 -0.82
C ALA A 564 -9.66 -15.78 -0.54
N LYS A 565 -8.43 -16.33 -0.53
CA LYS A 565 -8.13 -17.76 -0.35
C LYS A 565 -7.67 -18.04 1.08
N ILE A 566 -8.59 -18.45 1.94
CA ILE A 566 -8.34 -18.78 3.34
C ILE A 566 -8.33 -20.31 3.51
N PRO A 567 -7.35 -20.90 4.22
CA PRO A 567 -7.35 -22.34 4.46
C PRO A 567 -8.62 -22.80 5.18
N ASN A 568 -9.26 -23.88 4.74
CA ASN A 568 -10.46 -24.42 5.38
C ASN A 568 -10.24 -24.82 6.85
N THR A 569 -8.99 -25.09 7.26
CA THR A 569 -8.64 -25.44 8.65
C THR A 569 -8.72 -24.29 9.63
N THR A 570 -8.72 -23.05 9.13
CA THR A 570 -8.85 -21.82 9.95
C THR A 570 -10.22 -21.74 10.63
N PHE A 571 -11.16 -22.55 10.17
CA PHE A 571 -12.56 -22.56 10.54
C PHE A 571 -12.92 -23.76 11.45
N ASP A 572 -12.08 -24.07 12.44
CA ASP A 572 -12.40 -25.11 13.45
C ASP A 572 -13.47 -24.64 14.44
N SER A 573 -14.02 -25.55 15.26
CA SER A 573 -15.20 -25.50 16.19
C SER A 573 -15.82 -24.17 16.67
N ASN A 574 -15.09 -23.05 16.63
CA ASN A 574 -15.53 -21.68 16.92
C ASN A 574 -15.75 -20.82 15.64
N LEU A 575 -15.88 -21.43 14.46
CA LEU A 575 -16.41 -20.85 13.20
C LEU A 575 -17.60 -19.90 13.39
N PHE A 576 -18.29 -20.14 14.50
CA PHE A 576 -19.52 -19.56 14.93
C PHE A 576 -19.35 -18.61 16.12
N ASP A 577 -18.18 -18.01 16.26
CA ASP A 577 -17.96 -16.85 17.11
C ASP A 577 -17.93 -15.60 16.21
N SER A 578 -18.74 -14.58 16.53
CA SER A 578 -18.78 -13.31 15.79
C SER A 578 -17.43 -12.59 15.85
N ASN A 579 -16.66 -12.81 16.93
CA ASN A 579 -15.32 -12.27 17.09
C ASN A 579 -14.29 -12.95 16.18
N LEU A 580 -14.63 -14.05 15.50
CA LEU A 580 -13.72 -14.81 14.62
C LEU A 580 -14.12 -14.75 13.13
N ALA A 581 -15.16 -14.00 12.76
CA ALA A 581 -15.53 -13.78 11.36
C ALA A 581 -14.40 -13.10 10.56
N ASN A 582 -14.04 -13.59 9.38
CA ASN A 582 -12.94 -13.00 8.60
C ASN A 582 -13.31 -11.62 8.01
N ILE A 583 -14.61 -11.31 7.89
CA ILE A 583 -15.12 -10.01 7.48
C ILE A 583 -15.93 -9.43 8.64
N GLN A 584 -15.43 -8.34 9.22
CA GLN A 584 -16.05 -7.68 10.36
C GLN A 584 -16.31 -6.22 10.03
N LEU A 585 -17.59 -5.84 10.01
CA LEU A 585 -18.06 -4.49 9.71
C LEU A 585 -18.51 -3.78 10.99
N PRO A 586 -18.38 -2.43 11.06
CA PRO A 586 -18.65 -1.67 12.28
C PRO A 586 -20.15 -1.39 12.48
N HIS A 587 -20.52 -0.96 13.68
CA HIS A 587 -21.81 -0.29 13.93
C HIS A 587 -21.81 1.08 13.27
N ILE A 588 -22.70 1.30 12.31
CA ILE A 588 -22.96 2.61 11.71
C ILE A 588 -24.13 3.28 12.43
N ALA A 589 -23.86 4.39 13.12
CA ALA A 589 -24.89 5.21 13.75
C ALA A 589 -25.11 6.56 13.06
N ASN A 590 -24.29 6.90 12.06
CA ASN A 590 -24.49 8.07 11.20
C ASN A 590 -25.26 7.66 9.93
N ASN A 591 -26.47 8.20 9.76
CA ASN A 591 -27.34 7.89 8.61
C ASN A 591 -26.82 8.46 7.27
N ASN A 592 -25.84 9.35 7.28
CA ASN A 592 -25.23 9.91 6.07
C ASN A 592 -24.07 9.06 5.53
N VAL A 593 -23.72 7.97 6.23
CA VAL A 593 -22.65 7.04 5.83
C VAL A 593 -23.26 5.71 5.41
N GLU A 594 -22.79 5.19 4.29
CA GLU A 594 -23.14 3.87 3.75
C GLU A 594 -21.90 3.01 3.56
N ILE A 595 -22.01 1.68 3.75
CA ILE A 595 -20.97 0.72 3.37
C ILE A 595 -21.46 -0.11 2.18
N ASN A 596 -20.70 -0.05 1.07
CA ASN A 596 -20.90 -0.87 -0.11
C ASN A 596 -19.82 -1.94 -0.17
N LEU A 597 -20.18 -3.18 0.15
CA LEU A 597 -19.27 -4.32 0.18
C LEU A 597 -19.58 -5.29 -0.98
N LYS A 598 -18.62 -5.46 -1.88
CA LYS A 598 -18.71 -6.40 -3.01
C LYS A 598 -17.65 -7.49 -2.89
N ILE A 599 -18.09 -8.73 -2.78
CA ILE A 599 -17.22 -9.88 -2.59
C ILE A 599 -17.39 -10.84 -3.76
N ARG A 600 -16.28 -11.29 -4.36
CA ARG A 600 -16.29 -12.21 -5.48
C ARG A 600 -15.28 -13.33 -5.31
N ASN A 601 -15.56 -14.54 -5.82
CA ASN A 601 -14.58 -15.64 -5.88
C ASN A 601 -13.83 -15.88 -4.56
N SER A 602 -14.53 -15.76 -3.44
CA SER A 602 -13.92 -15.61 -2.11
C SER A 602 -14.61 -16.48 -1.09
N LEU A 603 -13.84 -16.87 -0.07
CA LEU A 603 -14.42 -17.41 1.16
C LEU A 603 -14.82 -16.27 2.09
N ALA A 604 -16.09 -16.27 2.54
CA ALA A 604 -16.63 -15.22 3.40
C ALA A 604 -17.38 -15.76 4.63
N ASN A 605 -17.06 -15.20 5.79
CA ASN A 605 -17.77 -15.32 7.06
C ASN A 605 -17.92 -13.91 7.65
N PHE A 606 -19.16 -13.50 7.91
CA PHE A 606 -19.48 -12.11 8.25
C PHE A 606 -19.87 -11.96 9.71
N SER A 607 -19.37 -10.89 10.31
CA SER A 607 -19.93 -10.29 11.52
C SER A 607 -20.35 -8.85 11.23
N LEU A 608 -21.66 -8.63 11.29
CA LEU A 608 -22.32 -7.35 11.02
C LEU A 608 -22.84 -6.79 12.34
N PHE A 609 -22.27 -5.68 12.78
CA PHE A 609 -22.58 -5.06 14.07
C PHE A 609 -23.53 -3.86 13.86
N GLY A 610 -24.70 -3.83 14.53
CA GLY A 610 -25.67 -2.71 14.59
C GLY A 610 -25.87 -1.91 13.28
N THR A 611 -26.66 -2.40 12.33
CA THR A 611 -26.52 -2.03 10.90
C THR A 611 -27.68 -1.24 10.27
N SER A 612 -27.63 0.10 10.28
CA SER A 612 -28.24 0.88 9.18
C SER A 612 -27.24 1.03 8.01
N ASN A 613 -27.74 1.18 6.77
CA ASN A 613 -26.97 1.57 5.58
C ASN A 613 -25.78 0.68 5.17
N ILE A 614 -26.02 -0.62 5.03
CA ILE A 614 -25.02 -1.56 4.50
C ILE A 614 -25.59 -2.31 3.30
N ASN A 615 -24.85 -2.29 2.18
CA ASN A 615 -25.13 -3.07 0.98
C ASN A 615 -24.03 -4.11 0.79
N ILE A 616 -24.40 -5.39 0.78
CA ILE A 616 -23.49 -6.50 0.55
C ILE A 616 -23.90 -7.21 -0.73
N LYS A 617 -22.95 -7.40 -1.65
CA LYS A 617 -23.11 -8.24 -2.83
C LYS A 617 -22.03 -9.32 -2.85
N CYS A 618 -22.44 -10.58 -2.89
CA CYS A 618 -21.56 -11.74 -3.00
C CYS A 618 -21.81 -12.45 -4.33
N ASP A 619 -20.79 -12.61 -5.16
CA ASP A 619 -20.88 -13.33 -6.43
C ASP A 619 -19.82 -14.46 -6.45
N ASP A 620 -20.21 -15.71 -6.74
CA ASP A 620 -19.26 -16.83 -6.85
C ASP A 620 -18.45 -17.11 -5.56
N CYS A 621 -19.10 -17.01 -4.39
CA CYS A 621 -18.43 -17.13 -3.08
C CYS A 621 -18.75 -18.43 -2.34
N ASP A 622 -17.86 -18.83 -1.43
CA ASP A 622 -18.12 -19.83 -0.40
C ASP A 622 -18.44 -19.11 0.91
N ILE A 623 -19.73 -19.04 1.26
CA ILE A 623 -20.24 -18.28 2.41
C ILE A 623 -20.51 -19.22 3.58
N TYR A 624 -19.74 -19.08 4.65
CA TYR A 624 -19.85 -19.92 5.84
C TYR A 624 -21.01 -19.49 6.73
N ALA A 625 -20.97 -18.26 7.24
CA ALA A 625 -22.02 -17.71 8.09
C ALA A 625 -22.16 -16.20 7.88
N ILE A 626 -23.38 -15.70 8.10
CA ILE A 626 -23.69 -14.27 8.16
C ILE A 626 -24.33 -14.00 9.53
N ARG A 627 -23.68 -13.17 10.34
CA ARG A 627 -24.13 -12.83 11.69
C ARG A 627 -24.51 -11.37 11.77
N THR A 628 -25.67 -11.09 12.36
CA THR A 628 -26.16 -9.74 12.61
C THR A 628 -26.39 -9.60 14.12
N GLY A 629 -25.42 -9.06 14.86
CA GLY A 629 -25.57 -8.89 16.30
C GLY A 629 -24.33 -8.37 17.02
N THR A 630 -24.47 -7.29 17.78
CA THR A 630 -23.54 -6.91 18.87
C THR A 630 -24.17 -7.20 20.22
N LYS A 631 -23.34 -7.25 21.27
CA LYS A 631 -23.76 -7.25 22.68
C LYS A 631 -24.53 -5.98 23.10
N ASP A 632 -24.45 -4.90 22.30
CA ASP A 632 -24.84 -3.54 22.70
C ASP A 632 -25.86 -2.84 21.75
N ALA A 633 -26.27 -3.46 20.65
CA ALA A 633 -27.22 -2.88 19.69
C ALA A 633 -28.65 -3.34 19.98
N THR A 634 -29.58 -2.39 19.98
CA THR A 634 -31.01 -2.63 20.25
C THR A 634 -31.84 -2.98 19.00
N SER A 635 -31.24 -2.94 17.80
CA SER A 635 -31.80 -3.42 16.54
C SER A 635 -30.70 -3.69 15.51
N VAL A 636 -31.01 -4.52 14.51
CA VAL A 636 -30.22 -4.69 13.29
C VAL A 636 -30.30 -3.42 12.44
N THR A 637 -31.40 -2.67 12.42
CA THR A 637 -31.49 -1.38 11.72
C THR A 637 -31.87 -0.28 12.71
N GLN A 638 -30.96 0.64 13.05
CA GLN A 638 -31.33 1.86 13.77
C GLN A 638 -31.89 2.85 12.74
N ASN A 639 -33.00 3.53 13.05
CA ASN A 639 -33.65 4.56 12.21
C ASN A 639 -34.47 4.12 10.98
N GLY A 640 -34.55 2.81 10.67
CA GLY A 640 -35.43 2.31 9.61
C GLY A 640 -34.79 2.24 8.21
N ASP A 641 -33.47 2.40 8.10
CA ASP A 641 -32.76 2.14 6.85
C ASP A 641 -32.50 0.64 6.63
N LEU A 642 -32.30 0.23 5.38
CA LEU A 642 -32.33 -1.16 4.92
C LEU A 642 -30.91 -1.78 4.95
N LEU A 643 -30.76 -2.97 5.54
CA LEU A 643 -29.60 -3.84 5.28
C LEU A 643 -29.87 -4.62 3.99
N ASN A 644 -29.12 -4.36 2.92
CA ASN A 644 -29.26 -5.07 1.65
C ASN A 644 -28.19 -6.15 1.52
N ILE A 645 -28.60 -7.38 1.23
CA ILE A 645 -27.70 -8.51 0.98
C ILE A 645 -28.15 -9.24 -0.29
N GLU A 646 -27.29 -9.26 -1.29
CA GLU A 646 -27.45 -9.99 -2.55
C GLU A 646 -26.39 -11.10 -2.63
N ILE A 647 -26.81 -12.35 -2.82
CA ILE A 647 -25.92 -13.51 -2.96
C ILE A 647 -26.24 -14.20 -4.28
N ASN A 648 -25.26 -14.31 -5.16
CA ASN A 648 -25.39 -14.87 -6.50
C ASN A 648 -24.38 -16.00 -6.73
N ASN A 649 -24.82 -17.07 -7.38
CA ASN A 649 -23.98 -18.21 -7.81
C ASN A 649 -23.00 -18.71 -6.73
N SER A 650 -23.40 -18.67 -5.47
CA SER A 650 -22.53 -18.94 -4.32
C SER A 650 -22.90 -20.24 -3.63
N VAL A 651 -22.00 -20.78 -2.82
CA VAL A 651 -22.27 -21.89 -1.91
C VAL A 651 -22.47 -21.32 -0.51
N ILE A 652 -23.57 -21.65 0.14
CA ILE A 652 -23.91 -21.21 1.49
C ILE A 652 -23.89 -22.43 2.40
N HIS A 653 -23.03 -22.41 3.43
CA HIS A 653 -22.90 -23.52 4.36
C HIS A 653 -23.91 -23.44 5.52
N ARG A 654 -23.71 -22.50 6.46
CA ARG A 654 -24.65 -22.28 7.58
C ARG A 654 -25.66 -21.17 7.29
N GLY A 655 -25.28 -20.15 6.52
CA GLY A 655 -26.14 -19.02 6.19
C GLY A 655 -26.32 -18.04 7.36
N PHE A 656 -27.52 -17.50 7.54
CA PHE A 656 -27.83 -16.50 8.57
C PHE A 656 -27.94 -17.14 9.96
N CYS A 657 -27.25 -16.57 10.94
CA CYS A 657 -27.30 -17.02 12.33
C CYS A 657 -27.34 -15.84 13.32
N ASP A 658 -27.83 -16.11 14.53
CA ASP A 658 -27.84 -15.17 15.66
C ASP A 658 -28.61 -13.85 15.43
N PHE A 659 -29.81 -13.92 14.83
CA PHE A 659 -30.84 -12.87 14.96
C PHE A 659 -31.35 -12.82 16.41
N GLN A 660 -30.53 -12.35 17.35
CA GLN A 660 -31.02 -12.13 18.71
C GLN A 660 -32.01 -10.96 18.70
N ALA A 661 -33.20 -11.24 19.24
CA ALA A 661 -34.36 -10.37 19.22
C ALA A 661 -34.15 -9.17 20.16
N TYR A 662 -33.61 -8.09 19.63
CA TYR A 662 -33.64 -6.80 20.29
C TYR A 662 -34.93 -6.06 19.88
N GLY A 663 -35.58 -5.38 20.83
CA GLY A 663 -37.00 -4.97 20.79
C GLY A 663 -37.43 -3.92 19.75
N ALA A 664 -36.72 -3.76 18.63
CA ALA A 664 -37.05 -2.80 17.57
C ALA A 664 -37.04 -3.44 16.16
N ALA A 665 -37.76 -2.79 15.24
CA ALA A 665 -37.98 -3.24 13.87
C ALA A 665 -36.66 -3.39 13.07
N ASN A 666 -36.43 -4.56 12.47
CA ASN A 666 -35.31 -4.77 11.53
C ASN A 666 -35.82 -4.74 10.08
N ARG A 667 -35.19 -3.96 9.20
CA ARG A 667 -35.48 -3.91 7.75
C ARG A 667 -34.31 -4.51 6.96
N ILE A 668 -34.50 -5.70 6.41
CA ILE A 668 -33.45 -6.43 5.67
C ILE A 668 -33.99 -6.85 4.33
N ASN A 669 -33.31 -6.49 3.25
CA ASN A 669 -33.61 -6.99 1.92
C ASN A 669 -32.59 -8.06 1.54
N LEU A 670 -33.08 -9.27 1.29
CA LEU A 670 -32.26 -10.44 1.02
C LEU A 670 -32.66 -11.07 -0.31
N SER A 671 -31.67 -11.20 -1.21
CA SER A 671 -31.82 -11.87 -2.51
C SER A 671 -30.77 -12.96 -2.65
N ILE A 672 -31.19 -14.20 -2.93
CA ILE A 672 -30.29 -15.35 -3.09
C ILE A 672 -30.56 -16.04 -4.43
N VAL A 673 -29.74 -15.77 -5.42
CA VAL A 673 -29.96 -16.22 -6.80
C VAL A 673 -28.96 -17.30 -7.19
N SER A 674 -29.44 -18.37 -7.82
CA SER A 674 -28.60 -19.46 -8.38
C SER A 674 -27.56 -20.04 -7.42
N SER A 675 -27.81 -19.99 -6.11
CA SER A 675 -26.87 -20.39 -5.07
C SER A 675 -27.24 -21.75 -4.48
N LYS A 676 -26.23 -22.49 -4.00
CA LYS A 676 -26.40 -23.83 -3.41
C LYS A 676 -26.27 -23.77 -1.90
N TYR A 677 -27.06 -24.57 -1.19
CA TYR A 677 -26.92 -24.74 0.24
C TYR A 677 -26.29 -26.09 0.56
N LEU A 678 -25.22 -26.10 1.34
CA LEU A 678 -24.56 -27.32 1.80
C LEU A 678 -24.68 -27.42 3.32
N LYS A 679 -25.32 -28.48 3.81
CA LYS A 679 -25.39 -28.75 5.24
C LYS A 679 -23.97 -28.96 5.77
N TYR A 680 -23.54 -28.13 6.72
CA TYR A 680 -22.23 -28.30 7.34
C TYR A 680 -22.27 -29.49 8.30
N PHE A 681 -21.38 -30.44 8.07
CA PHE A 681 -21.08 -31.53 8.98
C PHE A 681 -19.78 -31.17 9.70
N ASP A 682 -19.76 -31.31 11.02
CA ASP A 682 -18.53 -31.11 11.77
C ASP A 682 -17.48 -32.21 11.46
N ARG A 683 -16.29 -32.13 12.07
CA ARG A 683 -15.24 -33.14 11.87
C ARG A 683 -15.62 -34.55 12.30
N ASN A 684 -16.68 -34.71 13.09
CA ASN A 684 -17.19 -35.99 13.55
C ASN A 684 -18.28 -36.56 12.62
N GLY A 685 -18.63 -35.83 11.55
CA GLY A 685 -19.71 -36.20 10.64
C GLY A 685 -21.10 -35.94 11.24
N GLU A 686 -21.19 -35.23 12.37
CA GLU A 686 -22.45 -34.83 12.96
C GLU A 686 -22.97 -33.56 12.29
N THR A 687 -24.28 -33.50 12.05
CA THR A 687 -24.92 -32.26 11.62
C THR A 687 -24.91 -31.28 12.78
N ASP A 688 -24.45 -30.04 12.55
CA ASP A 688 -24.64 -28.96 13.52
C ASP A 688 -26.15 -28.78 13.80
N GLY A 689 -26.58 -29.11 15.02
CA GLY A 689 -27.98 -29.07 15.45
C GLY A 689 -28.61 -27.67 15.40
N THR A 690 -27.82 -26.62 15.18
CA THR A 690 -28.32 -25.25 14.98
C THR A 690 -28.61 -24.90 13.51
N VAL A 691 -28.27 -25.77 12.55
CA VAL A 691 -28.60 -25.61 11.11
C VAL A 691 -30.07 -26.01 10.82
N GLY A 692 -30.96 -25.91 11.81
CA GLY A 692 -32.09 -26.84 11.93
C GLY A 692 -33.51 -26.36 11.62
N SER A 693 -33.83 -25.06 11.51
CA SER A 693 -35.25 -24.64 11.37
C SER A 693 -35.47 -23.37 10.55
N PHE A 694 -34.66 -22.35 10.80
CA PHE A 694 -34.89 -20.99 10.28
C PHE A 694 -34.80 -20.85 8.74
N LEU A 695 -33.91 -21.60 8.11
CA LEU A 695 -33.59 -21.48 6.68
C LEU A 695 -34.61 -22.19 5.78
N VAL A 696 -35.15 -23.31 6.26
CA VAL A 696 -36.23 -24.05 5.59
C VAL A 696 -37.48 -23.17 5.52
N ASP A 697 -37.72 -22.36 6.55
CA ASP A 697 -38.82 -21.39 6.55
C ASP A 697 -38.55 -20.22 5.61
N LEU A 698 -37.33 -19.64 5.58
CA LEU A 698 -36.98 -18.58 4.62
C LEU A 698 -37.17 -19.01 3.15
N ILE A 699 -36.76 -20.23 2.80
CA ILE A 699 -36.92 -20.82 1.46
C ILE A 699 -38.40 -21.07 1.11
N LYS A 700 -39.23 -21.44 2.10
CA LYS A 700 -40.68 -21.63 1.91
C LYS A 700 -41.44 -20.33 1.64
N TYR A 701 -40.94 -19.19 2.10
CA TYR A 701 -41.69 -17.91 2.08
C TYR A 701 -41.17 -16.86 1.09
N ALA A 702 -40.07 -17.11 0.37
CA ALA A 702 -39.57 -16.23 -0.68
C ALA A 702 -40.15 -16.58 -2.07
N ARG A 703 -40.75 -15.60 -2.78
CA ARG A 703 -41.07 -15.77 -4.22
C ARG A 703 -39.78 -15.59 -5.02
N ASN A 704 -39.43 -16.55 -5.87
CA ASN A 704 -38.23 -16.49 -6.74
C ASN A 704 -36.92 -16.21 -5.98
N ASN A 705 -36.80 -16.69 -4.74
CA ASN A 705 -35.67 -16.42 -3.82
C ASN A 705 -35.40 -14.92 -3.49
N LYS A 706 -36.43 -14.07 -3.54
CA LYS A 706 -36.40 -12.70 -3.02
C LYS A 706 -37.30 -12.56 -1.79
N ALA A 707 -36.75 -12.03 -0.70
CA ALA A 707 -37.50 -11.64 0.49
C ALA A 707 -37.43 -10.10 0.63
N GLU A 708 -38.56 -9.42 0.44
CA GLU A 708 -38.70 -7.98 0.76
C GLU A 708 -39.50 -7.84 2.06
N PRO A 709 -39.12 -6.96 3.02
CA PRO A 709 -39.99 -6.67 4.16
C PRO A 709 -40.34 -5.18 4.20
N THR A 710 -41.56 -4.85 3.79
CA THR A 710 -42.17 -3.53 4.05
C THR A 710 -42.77 -3.41 5.45
N SER A 711 -42.51 -4.36 6.37
CA SER A 711 -43.12 -4.36 7.71
C SER A 711 -42.16 -4.72 8.84
N ILE A 712 -42.35 -4.01 9.96
CA ILE A 712 -41.66 -4.08 11.24
C ILE A 712 -41.77 -5.50 11.86
N LEU A 713 -40.63 -6.12 12.21
CA LEU A 713 -40.56 -7.42 12.90
C LEU A 713 -40.77 -7.26 14.42
N PRO A 714 -41.76 -7.93 15.05
CA PRO A 714 -41.90 -7.96 16.51
C PRO A 714 -40.95 -8.98 17.15
N SER A 715 -40.41 -8.64 18.32
CA SER A 715 -39.57 -9.53 19.13
C SER A 715 -40.39 -10.62 19.81
N THR A 716 -40.00 -11.88 19.64
CA THR A 716 -39.84 -12.89 20.71
C THR A 716 -39.43 -14.23 20.11
N GLY A 717 -38.23 -14.70 20.52
CA GLY A 717 -37.80 -16.10 20.44
C GLY A 717 -37.73 -16.72 19.05
N SER A 718 -36.55 -16.68 18.41
CA SER A 718 -36.00 -17.63 17.42
C SER A 718 -36.96 -18.34 16.44
N GLY A 719 -38.10 -17.75 16.14
CA GLY A 719 -39.16 -18.39 15.39
C GLY A 719 -40.25 -17.38 15.23
N LYS A 720 -40.01 -16.43 14.31
CA LYS A 720 -40.98 -15.52 13.67
C LYS A 720 -40.24 -14.35 13.03
N LEU A 721 -39.55 -14.60 11.93
CA LEU A 721 -39.22 -13.52 10.99
C LEU A 721 -40.43 -13.12 10.11
N PHE A 722 -41.61 -13.75 10.31
CA PHE A 722 -42.82 -13.50 9.52
C PHE A 722 -44.13 -13.56 10.31
N ASN A 723 -44.24 -12.89 11.47
CA ASN A 723 -45.53 -12.77 12.17
C ASN A 723 -46.32 -11.47 11.88
N TYR A 724 -46.01 -10.80 10.76
CA TYR A 724 -46.86 -9.78 10.16
C TYR A 724 -47.30 -10.24 8.77
N THR A 725 -48.26 -11.16 8.72
CA THR A 725 -49.04 -11.40 7.51
C THR A 725 -50.14 -10.35 7.46
N ASN A 726 -49.84 -9.21 6.82
CA ASN A 726 -50.92 -8.49 6.17
C ASN A 726 -51.20 -9.22 4.86
N ASP A 727 -52.24 -10.05 4.85
CA ASP A 727 -52.67 -10.88 3.70
C ASP A 727 -52.95 -10.06 2.43
N SER A 728 -53.01 -8.72 2.53
CA SER A 728 -53.20 -7.83 1.39
C SER A 728 -51.93 -7.52 0.57
N TYR A 729 -50.73 -7.74 1.11
CA TYR A 729 -49.46 -7.44 0.40
C TYR A 729 -48.66 -8.68 -0.01
N TRP A 730 -48.95 -9.84 0.58
CA TRP A 730 -48.24 -11.09 0.31
C TRP A 730 -49.22 -12.15 -0.15
N LYS A 731 -49.32 -12.33 -1.48
CA LYS A 731 -49.99 -13.52 -2.01
C LYS A 731 -49.12 -14.73 -1.68
N GLN A 732 -49.52 -15.46 -0.65
CA GLN A 732 -49.17 -16.86 -0.42
C GLN A 732 -49.04 -17.55 -1.79
N SER A 733 -47.91 -18.20 -2.06
CA SER A 733 -47.92 -19.23 -3.10
C SER A 733 -48.96 -20.24 -2.63
N THR A 734 -50.13 -20.24 -3.26
CA THR A 734 -51.22 -21.17 -2.96
C THR A 734 -50.90 -22.60 -3.36
N ASP A 735 -49.64 -22.89 -3.73
CA ASP A 735 -49.22 -24.18 -4.28
C ASP A 735 -48.18 -24.89 -3.41
N THR A 736 -48.36 -24.83 -2.09
CA THR A 736 -47.73 -25.78 -1.14
C THR A 736 -48.76 -26.74 -0.58
N GLY A 737 -49.78 -27.11 -1.34
CA GLY A 737 -50.83 -28.00 -0.88
C GLY A 737 -50.26 -29.34 -0.42
N VAL A 738 -49.93 -29.45 0.87
CA VAL A 738 -49.80 -30.72 1.56
C VAL A 738 -51.22 -31.18 1.79
N TYR A 739 -51.71 -31.98 0.86
CA TYR A 739 -53.03 -32.55 0.93
C TYR A 739 -52.97 -33.81 1.77
N LYS A 740 -53.99 -34.00 2.60
CA LYS A 740 -54.08 -35.17 3.47
C LYS A 740 -55.21 -36.06 3.00
N MET A 741 -54.94 -37.35 2.85
CA MET A 741 -55.98 -38.39 2.74
C MET A 741 -56.11 -39.12 4.05
N ASN A 742 -57.34 -39.25 4.50
CA ASN A 742 -57.68 -40.06 5.65
C ASN A 742 -57.60 -41.55 5.27
N LEU A 743 -56.79 -42.32 6.00
CA LEU A 743 -56.62 -43.76 5.81
C LEU A 743 -57.26 -44.59 6.95
N SER A 744 -58.03 -43.97 7.85
CA SER A 744 -58.59 -44.59 9.06
C SER A 744 -59.48 -45.81 8.80
N ASN A 745 -59.98 -45.97 7.57
CA ASN A 745 -60.76 -47.16 7.18
C ASN A 745 -59.89 -48.42 7.05
N VAL A 746 -58.57 -48.27 6.98
CA VAL A 746 -57.61 -49.34 6.67
C VAL A 746 -56.47 -49.39 7.68
N MET A 747 -56.22 -48.30 8.41
CA MET A 747 -55.12 -48.14 9.38
C MET A 747 -55.57 -47.39 10.64
N ASP A 748 -54.85 -47.56 11.75
CA ASP A 748 -55.14 -46.88 13.01
C ASP A 748 -54.82 -45.39 12.92
N ASN A 749 -55.86 -44.56 12.86
CA ASN A 749 -55.79 -43.09 12.89
C ASN A 749 -54.74 -42.47 11.93
N ALA A 750 -54.53 -43.10 10.77
CA ALA A 750 -53.46 -42.71 9.85
C ALA A 750 -53.90 -41.65 8.84
N GLN A 751 -52.99 -40.74 8.52
CA GLN A 751 -53.11 -39.82 7.39
C GLN A 751 -51.96 -40.04 6.42
N MET A 752 -52.29 -40.04 5.13
CA MET A 752 -51.31 -39.96 4.05
C MET A 752 -51.22 -38.52 3.58
N GLU A 753 -50.02 -37.96 3.61
CA GLU A 753 -49.75 -36.64 3.08
C GLU A 753 -49.15 -36.75 1.67
N TYR A 754 -49.62 -35.93 0.74
CA TYR A 754 -49.07 -35.84 -0.61
C TYR A 754 -48.96 -34.38 -1.05
N TYR A 755 -47.89 -34.05 -1.74
CA TYR A 755 -47.62 -32.70 -2.24
C TYR A 755 -46.72 -32.73 -3.47
N LYS A 756 -46.66 -31.60 -4.17
CA LYS A 756 -45.83 -31.41 -5.36
C LYS A 756 -44.91 -30.22 -5.13
N PHE A 757 -43.62 -30.41 -5.39
CA PHE A 757 -42.60 -29.38 -5.27
C PHE A 757 -41.72 -29.42 -6.51
N ASP A 758 -41.68 -28.33 -7.26
CA ASP A 758 -40.84 -28.15 -8.46
C ASP A 758 -40.93 -29.32 -9.47
N GLY A 759 -42.15 -29.76 -9.76
CA GLY A 759 -42.41 -30.86 -10.71
C GLY A 759 -42.21 -32.28 -10.15
N VAL A 760 -41.72 -32.42 -8.92
CA VAL A 760 -41.56 -33.70 -8.22
C VAL A 760 -42.71 -33.91 -7.23
N ASN A 761 -43.35 -35.07 -7.29
CA ASN A 761 -44.39 -35.47 -6.33
C ASN A 761 -43.75 -36.17 -5.13
N ALA A 762 -44.25 -35.91 -3.94
CA ALA A 762 -43.85 -36.57 -2.71
C ALA A 762 -45.06 -37.15 -1.99
N ILE A 763 -44.86 -38.28 -1.32
CA ILE A 763 -45.86 -38.93 -0.48
C ILE A 763 -45.25 -39.35 0.85
N SER A 764 -46.01 -39.22 1.92
CA SER A 764 -45.64 -39.73 3.23
C SER A 764 -46.84 -40.36 3.93
N ILE A 765 -46.59 -41.45 4.63
CA ILE A 765 -47.51 -42.04 5.60
C ILE A 765 -46.73 -42.05 6.91
N GLY A 766 -47.24 -41.29 7.88
CA GLY A 766 -46.69 -41.27 9.22
C GLY A 766 -46.75 -42.65 9.88
N TYR A 767 -46.07 -42.79 11.00
CA TYR A 767 -46.06 -44.03 11.76
C TYR A 767 -47.48 -44.51 12.11
N THR A 768 -47.87 -45.70 11.65
CA THR A 768 -49.22 -46.24 11.86
C THR A 768 -49.26 -47.77 11.82
N LYS A 769 -50.42 -48.38 12.14
CA LYS A 769 -50.70 -49.82 12.11
C LYS A 769 -51.76 -50.15 11.08
N ILE A 770 -51.60 -51.26 10.38
CA ILE A 770 -52.61 -51.79 9.46
C ILE A 770 -53.71 -52.55 10.23
N ASN A 771 -54.99 -52.33 9.90
CA ASN A 771 -56.12 -52.90 10.66
C ASN A 771 -56.41 -54.37 10.36
N SER A 772 -56.04 -54.83 9.17
CA SER A 772 -56.33 -56.18 8.67
C SER A 772 -55.09 -56.80 8.04
N SER A 773 -55.03 -58.14 8.01
CA SER A 773 -53.90 -58.81 7.39
C SER A 773 -53.99 -58.78 5.86
N ILE A 774 -52.83 -58.74 5.19
CA ILE A 774 -52.70 -58.85 3.74
C ILE A 774 -52.01 -60.17 3.44
N ALA A 775 -52.71 -61.09 2.79
CA ALA A 775 -52.17 -62.40 2.42
C ALA A 775 -50.85 -62.29 1.62
N ALA A 776 -50.07 -63.37 1.61
CA ALA A 776 -48.87 -63.47 0.79
C ALA A 776 -49.15 -63.13 -0.70
N TYR A 777 -48.37 -62.22 -1.28
CA TYR A 777 -48.59 -61.65 -2.62
C TYR A 777 -49.92 -60.88 -2.80
N GLY A 778 -50.63 -60.65 -1.71
CA GLY A 778 -51.85 -59.86 -1.67
C GLY A 778 -51.55 -58.37 -1.77
N LYS A 779 -52.57 -57.62 -2.20
CA LYS A 779 -52.56 -56.16 -2.23
C LYS A 779 -53.76 -55.60 -1.51
N LEU A 780 -53.56 -54.48 -0.84
CA LEU A 780 -54.63 -53.71 -0.21
C LEU A 780 -54.59 -52.28 -0.73
N ARG A 781 -55.68 -51.84 -1.35
CA ARG A 781 -55.83 -50.47 -1.80
C ARG A 781 -56.11 -49.57 -0.61
N ILE A 782 -55.30 -48.53 -0.46
CA ILE A 782 -55.40 -47.61 0.69
C ILE A 782 -55.86 -46.21 0.28
N ALA A 783 -55.57 -45.77 -0.95
CA ALA A 783 -55.93 -44.44 -1.42
C ALA A 783 -55.96 -44.35 -2.97
N THR A 784 -56.35 -43.18 -3.49
CA THR A 784 -56.25 -42.87 -4.93
C THR A 784 -55.88 -41.42 -5.13
N LEU A 785 -54.71 -41.17 -5.72
CA LEU A 785 -54.17 -39.84 -5.97
C LEU A 785 -54.95 -39.09 -7.06
N PRO A 786 -55.16 -37.76 -6.90
CA PRO A 786 -55.74 -36.91 -7.93
C PRO A 786 -54.84 -36.88 -9.17
N GLU A 787 -55.42 -36.57 -10.33
CA GLU A 787 -54.77 -36.62 -11.64
C GLU A 787 -53.42 -35.88 -11.70
N GLY A 788 -53.29 -34.72 -11.04
CA GLY A 788 -52.06 -33.92 -11.01
C GLY A 788 -50.89 -34.50 -10.19
N TYR A 789 -51.14 -35.56 -9.42
CA TYR A 789 -50.19 -36.24 -8.53
C TYR A 789 -49.92 -37.70 -8.94
N ARG A 790 -50.47 -38.16 -10.07
CA ARG A 790 -50.27 -39.53 -10.52
C ARG A 790 -48.89 -39.67 -11.17
N PRO A 791 -48.12 -40.73 -10.86
CA PRO A 791 -46.85 -40.97 -11.53
C PRO A 791 -47.09 -41.36 -13.00
N LYS A 792 -46.14 -41.06 -13.88
CA LYS A 792 -46.23 -41.48 -15.29
C LYS A 792 -46.14 -42.99 -15.49
N THR A 793 -45.51 -43.69 -14.55
CA THR A 793 -45.32 -45.14 -14.55
C THR A 793 -45.57 -45.70 -13.15
N ARG A 794 -45.61 -47.03 -13.00
CA ARG A 794 -45.70 -47.69 -11.69
C ARG A 794 -44.49 -47.35 -10.83
N ILE A 795 -44.72 -46.88 -9.61
CA ILE A 795 -43.69 -46.63 -8.61
C ILE A 795 -43.82 -47.65 -7.47
N SER A 796 -42.69 -48.09 -6.92
CA SER A 796 -42.63 -48.97 -5.76
C SER A 796 -41.69 -48.38 -4.72
N LEU A 797 -42.23 -47.97 -3.59
CA LEU A 797 -41.48 -47.38 -2.48
C LEU A 797 -41.34 -48.42 -1.36
N PRO A 798 -40.15 -48.65 -0.80
CA PRO A 798 -40.00 -49.58 0.32
C PRO A 798 -40.74 -49.07 1.56
N LEU A 799 -41.39 -49.98 2.28
CA LEU A 799 -41.94 -49.70 3.61
C LEU A 799 -40.89 -50.03 4.67
N THR A 800 -40.82 -49.22 5.73
CA THR A 800 -39.98 -49.53 6.89
C THR A 800 -40.86 -50.03 8.02
N ALA A 801 -40.68 -51.30 8.39
CA ALA A 801 -41.38 -51.95 9.49
C ALA A 801 -40.50 -51.96 10.75
N ASP A 802 -41.08 -51.68 11.91
CA ASP A 802 -40.37 -51.53 13.20
C ASP A 802 -39.50 -52.71 13.62
N ASN A 803 -39.89 -53.92 13.24
CA ASN A 803 -39.21 -55.15 13.65
C ASN A 803 -38.60 -55.91 12.47
N GLY A 804 -38.59 -55.35 11.25
CA GLY A 804 -38.11 -56.03 10.04
C GLY A 804 -38.83 -57.34 9.69
N LYS A 805 -40.03 -57.57 10.24
CA LYS A 805 -40.75 -58.86 10.23
C LYS A 805 -41.54 -59.16 8.95
N PHE A 806 -41.61 -58.23 8.00
CA PHE A 806 -42.26 -58.46 6.71
C PHE A 806 -41.62 -57.57 5.63
N THR A 807 -41.61 -58.07 4.39
CA THR A 807 -41.19 -57.29 3.23
C THR A 807 -42.42 -56.80 2.49
N ALA A 808 -42.62 -55.49 2.46
CA ALA A 808 -43.73 -54.89 1.75
C ALA A 808 -43.32 -53.57 1.10
N LEU A 809 -44.08 -53.16 0.09
CA LEU A 809 -43.87 -51.90 -0.63
C LEU A 809 -45.17 -51.13 -0.77
N LEU A 810 -45.04 -49.80 -0.79
CA LEU A 810 -46.09 -48.91 -1.23
C LEU A 810 -46.02 -48.81 -2.76
N GLU A 811 -47.01 -49.35 -3.43
CA GLU A 811 -47.16 -49.28 -4.87
C GLU A 811 -48.06 -48.12 -5.25
N ILE A 812 -47.63 -47.31 -6.22
CA ILE A 812 -48.43 -46.23 -6.80
C ILE A 812 -48.52 -46.49 -8.30
N LEU A 813 -49.73 -46.78 -8.79
CA LEU A 813 -49.99 -47.02 -10.21
C LEU A 813 -50.16 -45.69 -10.96
N SER A 814 -49.97 -45.71 -12.29
CA SER A 814 -50.21 -44.54 -13.14
C SER A 814 -51.69 -44.09 -13.16
N THR A 815 -52.60 -44.96 -12.73
CA THR A 815 -54.01 -44.64 -12.49
C THR A 815 -54.23 -43.80 -11.21
N GLY A 816 -53.19 -43.62 -10.39
CA GLY A 816 -53.25 -42.96 -9.08
C GLY A 816 -53.59 -43.91 -7.92
N GLU A 817 -53.88 -45.18 -8.18
CA GLU A 817 -54.15 -46.16 -7.12
C GLU A 817 -52.91 -46.37 -6.24
N VAL A 818 -53.08 -46.22 -4.93
CA VAL A 818 -52.03 -46.44 -3.92
C VAL A 818 -52.35 -47.73 -3.16
N ASN A 819 -51.43 -48.70 -3.23
CA ASN A 819 -51.57 -50.03 -2.66
C ASN A 819 -50.45 -50.34 -1.67
N LEU A 820 -50.78 -51.00 -0.57
CA LEU A 820 -49.81 -51.78 0.20
C LEU A 820 -49.71 -53.16 -0.45
N TYR A 821 -48.50 -53.54 -0.86
CA TYR A 821 -48.23 -54.81 -1.53
C TYR A 821 -47.30 -55.67 -0.69
N SER A 822 -47.75 -56.87 -0.31
CA SER A 822 -46.88 -57.90 0.28
C SER A 822 -45.91 -58.40 -0.79
N ARG A 823 -44.60 -58.38 -0.49
CA ARG A 823 -43.55 -58.89 -1.37
C ARG A 823 -42.93 -60.13 -0.72
N GLN A 824 -42.65 -61.17 -1.52
CA GLN A 824 -41.94 -62.41 -1.13
C GLN A 824 -42.71 -63.41 -0.25
N GLY A 825 -43.95 -63.77 -0.59
CA GLY A 825 -44.57 -64.98 -0.02
C GLY A 825 -44.96 -64.93 1.46
N GLU A 826 -44.79 -63.78 2.12
CA GLU A 826 -45.13 -63.59 3.53
C GLU A 826 -46.40 -62.73 3.68
N GLU A 827 -47.32 -63.13 4.55
CA GLU A 827 -48.48 -62.33 4.94
C GLU A 827 -48.02 -61.09 5.73
N ILE A 828 -48.64 -59.92 5.51
CA ILE A 828 -48.51 -58.76 6.40
C ILE A 828 -49.56 -58.93 7.51
N PRO A 829 -49.18 -59.22 8.77
CA PRO A 829 -50.16 -59.45 9.82
C PRO A 829 -50.92 -58.17 10.18
N GLY A 830 -52.20 -58.30 10.52
CA GLY A 830 -52.98 -57.20 11.10
C GLY A 830 -52.34 -56.70 12.41
N GLY A 831 -52.35 -55.38 12.63
CA GLY A 831 -51.71 -54.72 13.76
C GLY A 831 -50.22 -54.38 13.57
N SER A 832 -49.64 -54.70 12.41
CA SER A 832 -48.24 -54.40 12.10
C SER A 832 -48.00 -52.90 11.93
N SER A 833 -47.01 -52.36 12.65
CA SER A 833 -46.59 -50.96 12.53
C SER A 833 -45.63 -50.72 11.35
N PHE A 834 -45.78 -49.61 10.65
CA PHE A 834 -44.86 -49.16 9.60
C PHE A 834 -44.91 -47.64 9.40
N TYR A 835 -43.94 -47.13 8.63
CA TYR A 835 -44.02 -45.81 8.00
C TYR A 835 -43.53 -45.88 6.54
N ALA A 836 -43.92 -44.89 5.74
CA ALA A 836 -43.56 -44.82 4.32
C ALA A 836 -43.24 -43.38 3.90
N TYR A 837 -42.16 -43.20 3.14
CA TYR A 837 -41.84 -41.92 2.51
C TYR A 837 -41.18 -42.16 1.15
N GLY A 838 -41.51 -41.35 0.15
CA GLY A 838 -40.80 -41.37 -1.11
C GLY A 838 -41.22 -40.28 -2.08
N THR A 839 -40.36 -40.05 -3.08
CA THR A 839 -40.54 -39.06 -4.15
C THR A 839 -40.60 -39.74 -5.51
N TYR A 840 -41.33 -39.13 -6.46
CA TYR A 840 -41.47 -39.63 -7.83
C TYR A 840 -41.84 -38.49 -8.80
N ILE A 841 -41.62 -38.74 -10.10
CA ILE A 841 -41.91 -37.79 -11.19
C ILE A 841 -43.16 -38.20 -11.95
#